data_AF-A0A9R0Y6U6-F1
#
_entry.id   AF-A0A9R0Y6U6-F1
#
_cell.length_a   1.000
_cell.length_b   1.000
_cell.length_c   1.000
_cell.angle_alpha   90.00
_cell.angle_beta   90.00
_cell.angle_gamma   90.00
#
_symmetry.space_group_name_H-M   'P 1'
#
loop_
_entity.id
_entity.type
_entity.pdbx_description
1 polymer ?
#
loop_
_entity_poly.entity_id
_entity_poly.type
_entity_poly.pdbx_seq_one_letter_code
_entity_poly.pdbx_strand_id
1 'polypeptide(L)'
;MLSLQATHMHILTLNDRFHGSITFVFQGISLFESLGCLLSSSFCWNSSQLPLPCKLTGIAQKNRFEGLYHSEVHNQINTYWHTSFVLSCFQGLVGDFADKIDEVPKFLRFSSADMEHLEKHVSEFFNQLPDVPIVCISMLGGDFVNVLGEALLLPSLFPAWMLLSRFDSTNKPTTMLLPVDSISKEAHNEDSSIKELDNPTRASDKNWKCPWSCTIIDYVAPTFRKLLEDNFRSLSGAIDIPKDGQANTVRWWSDRMKLNNDLNEILESMEKLWLGPWKYLLLGHQSADQHSEAVLENLITGLESEFKLELNPALIKVILGGVTSVDELKECVCQLVSYKAYFGRGGCCGRDRLRAFSCQIDAEALVSLEHLCNGVVNELAEPVERTPVILVLDTEVQMLPWENLPVLRNQEMYRMPSVRSIFLALTRSTDHQKDASVIDPPFPVIDPFNAFYLLNPGGDLISTQEEFDQLFRNYEWKGNAGDAPTAEELVLALRNHDLFLYFGHGSGSQYVSGKEIEKLDNCAAALLMGCSSGTLHCKGAYAPQGTPLSYLFAGSPSVIANLWDVSDKDIDRFSKALLNSWLQENVTAAKNCSKCCPLTKEFESMTIAAKDNGRSRRKGSRSRKQQQTVEMGGSSSCCNCGHRRIASHISEARRACRLPLMIGASPVCYGVPTIIRKK
;
A
#
# COMPACT_ATOMS: atom_id res chain seq x y z
N MET A 1 -19.86 10.62 -16.23
CA MET A 1 -18.50 11.07 -16.64
C MET A 1 -18.03 12.15 -15.69
N LEU A 2 -17.53 11.75 -14.52
CA LEU A 2 -16.94 12.62 -13.51
C LEU A 2 -15.49 12.17 -13.39
N SER A 3 -14.56 13.10 -13.56
CA SER A 3 -13.14 12.85 -13.42
C SER A 3 -12.85 12.31 -12.02
N LEU A 4 -12.52 11.02 -11.93
CA LEU A 4 -11.66 10.48 -10.88
C LEU A 4 -10.27 11.10 -11.07
N GLN A 5 -10.15 12.42 -10.90
CA GLN A 5 -8.86 13.02 -10.64
C GLN A 5 -8.36 12.39 -9.34
N ALA A 6 -7.12 11.91 -9.35
CA ALA A 6 -6.45 11.35 -8.20
C ALA A 6 -6.51 12.35 -7.04
N THR A 7 -7.51 12.21 -6.18
CA THR A 7 -7.65 12.99 -4.96
C THR A 7 -7.16 12.12 -3.82
N HIS A 8 -5.91 12.33 -3.43
CA HIS A 8 -5.34 11.70 -2.25
C HIS A 8 -6.09 12.20 -1.03
N MET A 9 -6.65 11.27 -0.29
CA MET A 9 -7.36 11.54 0.95
C MET A 9 -6.45 11.13 2.10
N HIS A 10 -6.08 12.10 2.92
CA HIS A 10 -5.48 11.86 4.22
C HIS A 10 -6.52 11.99 5.30
N ILE A 11 -6.37 11.19 6.33
CA ILE A 11 -7.24 11.24 7.50
C ILE A 11 -6.40 11.65 8.68
N LEU A 12 -6.91 12.57 9.49
CA LEU A 12 -6.27 13.01 10.72
C LEU A 12 -7.27 12.89 11.85
N THR A 13 -6.99 12.09 12.87
CA THR A 13 -7.82 12.06 14.08
C THR A 13 -7.10 12.80 15.20
N LEU A 14 -7.61 13.97 15.59
CA LEU A 14 -7.13 14.72 16.76
C LEU A 14 -7.90 14.25 17.99
N ASN A 15 -7.21 13.79 19.02
CA ASN A 15 -7.81 13.51 20.32
C ASN A 15 -7.66 14.74 21.22
N ASP A 16 -8.78 15.36 21.61
CA ASP A 16 -8.83 16.42 22.61
C ASP A 16 -9.57 15.92 23.86
N ARG A 17 -8.98 16.10 25.04
CA ARG A 17 -9.57 15.74 26.35
C ARG A 17 -10.93 16.42 26.61
N PHE A 18 -11.21 17.54 25.96
CA PHE A 18 -12.46 18.29 26.17
C PHE A 18 -13.55 18.01 25.13
N HIS A 19 -13.18 17.57 23.92
CA HIS A 19 -14.11 17.43 22.78
C HIS A 19 -14.19 16.02 22.18
N GLY A 20 -13.40 15.06 22.65
CA GLY A 20 -13.33 13.71 22.07
C GLY A 20 -12.45 13.66 20.81
N SER A 21 -12.46 12.51 20.12
CA SER A 21 -11.66 12.28 18.91
C SER A 21 -12.32 12.91 17.68
N ILE A 22 -11.73 13.94 17.09
CA ILE A 22 -12.21 14.58 15.85
C ILE A 22 -11.42 14.04 14.67
N THR A 23 -12.10 13.28 13.79
CA THR A 23 -11.51 12.75 12.56
C THR A 23 -11.80 13.69 11.39
N PHE A 24 -10.73 14.12 10.73
CA PHE A 24 -10.77 14.95 9.55
C PHE A 24 -10.36 14.18 8.31
N VAL A 25 -10.90 14.56 7.15
CA VAL A 25 -10.57 14.01 5.84
C VAL A 25 -10.09 15.16 4.94
N PHE A 26 -8.92 15.01 4.32
CA PHE A 26 -8.18 16.13 3.71
C PHE A 26 -7.51 15.77 2.38
N GLN A 27 -7.33 16.78 1.51
CA GLN A 27 -6.65 16.66 0.22
C GLN A 27 -5.45 17.62 0.15
N GLY A 28 -4.24 17.09 -0.05
CA GLY A 28 -3.00 17.79 -0.49
C GLY A 28 -2.67 19.15 0.16
N ILE A 29 -3.36 20.22 -0.26
CA ILE A 29 -3.17 21.58 0.24
C ILE A 29 -3.75 21.75 1.67
N SER A 30 -4.84 21.07 2.00
CA SER A 30 -5.43 21.13 3.36
C SER A 30 -4.57 20.40 4.41
N LEU A 31 -3.52 19.70 3.98
CA LEU A 31 -2.51 19.13 4.87
C LEU A 31 -1.75 20.20 5.64
N PHE A 32 -1.56 21.37 5.01
CA PHE A 32 -0.84 22.53 5.54
C PHE A 32 -1.51 23.09 6.80
N GLU A 33 -2.83 23.28 6.73
CA GLU A 33 -3.61 23.85 7.83
C GLU A 33 -3.86 22.82 8.95
N SER A 34 -4.04 21.54 8.61
CA SER A 34 -4.23 20.45 9.58
C SER A 34 -2.96 20.08 10.34
N LEU A 35 -1.79 20.14 9.69
CA LEU A 35 -0.49 20.08 10.37
C LEU A 35 -0.34 21.30 11.29
N GLY A 36 -0.73 22.50 10.86
CA GLY A 36 -0.81 23.67 11.74
C GLY A 36 -1.69 23.46 12.97
N CYS A 37 -2.82 22.73 12.85
CA CYS A 37 -3.73 22.39 13.95
C CYS A 37 -3.16 21.33 14.90
N LEU A 38 -2.55 20.25 14.37
CA LEU A 38 -1.80 19.23 15.13
C LEU A 38 -0.73 19.86 16.02
N LEU A 39 -0.04 20.85 15.48
CA LEU A 39 1.14 21.44 16.07
C LEU A 39 0.77 22.55 17.06
N SER A 40 -0.22 23.39 16.74
CA SER A 40 -0.74 24.37 17.69
C SER A 40 -1.39 23.71 18.92
N SER A 41 -2.12 22.61 18.76
CA SER A 41 -2.72 21.88 19.90
C SER A 41 -1.68 21.13 20.73
N SER A 42 -0.64 20.56 20.12
CA SER A 42 0.42 19.83 20.82
C SER A 42 1.41 20.73 21.57
N PHE A 43 1.68 21.93 21.05
CA PHE A 43 2.65 22.88 21.61
C PHE A 43 2.06 23.89 22.59
N CYS A 44 0.76 24.25 22.49
CA CYS A 44 0.11 25.18 23.44
C CYS A 44 0.07 24.67 24.89
N TRP A 45 0.33 23.38 25.14
CA TRP A 45 0.35 22.82 26.50
C TRP A 45 1.70 22.92 27.22
N ASN A 46 2.79 23.24 26.52
CA ASN A 46 4.14 23.29 27.12
C ASN A 46 4.62 24.70 27.51
N SER A 47 3.91 25.77 27.14
CA SER A 47 4.35 27.14 27.41
C SER A 47 3.66 27.75 28.64
N SER A 48 3.96 27.22 29.83
CA SER A 48 3.82 27.99 31.07
C SER A 48 5.10 28.78 31.42
N GLN A 49 6.16 28.71 30.60
CA GLN A 49 7.45 29.35 30.89
C GLN A 49 8.19 30.01 29.71
N LEU A 50 7.56 30.23 28.56
CA LEU A 50 8.18 31.01 27.48
C LEU A 50 7.40 32.33 27.28
N PRO A 51 8.03 33.50 27.45
CA PRO A 51 7.39 34.75 27.06
C PRO A 51 7.25 34.73 25.54
N LEU A 52 6.01 34.73 25.04
CA LEU A 52 5.69 34.91 23.63
C LEU A 52 6.03 36.35 23.21
N PRO A 53 6.88 36.56 22.19
CA PRO A 53 6.69 37.67 21.29
C PRO A 53 6.33 37.16 19.89
N CYS A 54 5.55 37.98 19.18
CA CYS A 54 5.30 37.94 17.73
C CYS A 54 3.95 37.34 17.28
N LYS A 55 2.92 38.19 17.37
CA LYS A 55 2.07 38.67 16.26
C LYS A 55 2.14 37.85 14.95
N LEU A 56 1.11 37.03 14.73
CA LEU A 56 0.80 36.34 13.48
C LEU A 56 0.06 37.24 12.46
N THR A 57 0.40 38.54 12.38
CA THR A 57 -0.33 39.52 11.54
C THR A 57 0.31 39.78 10.16
N GLY A 58 1.15 38.89 9.65
CA GLY A 58 2.00 39.18 8.47
C GLY A 58 1.65 38.49 7.14
N ILE A 59 0.92 37.37 7.12
CA ILE A 59 0.89 36.51 5.92
C ILE A 59 -0.28 36.84 4.96
N ALA A 60 -1.23 37.69 5.36
CA ALA A 60 -2.40 38.01 4.54
C ALA A 60 -2.22 39.17 3.54
N GLN A 61 -1.05 39.80 3.45
CA GLN A 61 -0.85 40.90 2.48
C GLN A 61 0.28 40.62 1.50
N LYS A 62 -0.14 40.44 0.24
CA LYS A 62 0.66 40.41 -0.99
C LYS A 62 1.70 39.31 -1.04
N ASN A 63 1.36 38.19 -1.68
CA ASN A 63 2.14 37.68 -2.80
C ASN A 63 1.29 36.73 -3.66
N ARG A 64 1.51 36.83 -4.98
CA ARG A 64 0.72 36.32 -6.11
C ARG A 64 0.44 34.80 -6.02
N PHE A 65 -0.83 34.42 -5.84
CA PHE A 65 -1.36 33.08 -6.14
C PHE A 65 -2.59 33.22 -7.06
N GLU A 66 -2.38 33.72 -8.28
CA GLU A 66 -3.44 33.82 -9.33
C GLU A 66 -3.41 32.63 -10.32
N GLY A 67 -2.74 31.52 -10.01
CA GLY A 67 -2.39 30.52 -11.03
C GLY A 67 -3.11 29.16 -11.04
N LEU A 68 -3.80 28.74 -9.97
CA LEU A 68 -4.25 27.34 -9.83
C LEU A 68 -5.68 27.23 -9.30
N TYR A 69 -6.64 27.71 -10.08
CA TYR A 69 -8.07 27.45 -9.87
C TYR A 69 -8.68 26.88 -11.15
N HIS A 70 -8.56 25.57 -11.34
CA HIS A 70 -9.41 24.82 -12.29
C HIS A 70 -9.59 23.37 -11.83
N SER A 71 -10.54 23.13 -10.93
CA SER A 71 -11.70 22.28 -11.22
C SER A 71 -12.75 22.49 -10.11
N GLU A 72 -13.91 22.98 -10.53
CA GLU A 72 -15.07 23.27 -9.68
C GLU A 72 -15.90 22.01 -9.43
N VAL A 73 -16.68 22.08 -8.34
CA VAL A 73 -17.81 21.25 -7.90
C VAL A 73 -17.59 20.43 -6.61
N HIS A 74 -16.36 20.05 -6.21
CA HIS A 74 -16.12 19.46 -4.86
C HIS A 74 -15.45 20.41 -3.85
N ASN A 75 -14.98 21.58 -4.30
CA ASN A 75 -14.28 22.55 -3.46
C ASN A 75 -15.18 23.33 -2.48
N GLN A 76 -16.51 23.26 -2.63
CA GLN A 76 -17.44 23.91 -1.68
C GLN A 76 -17.50 23.19 -0.33
N ILE A 77 -17.10 21.94 -0.18
CA ILE A 77 -17.11 21.33 1.16
C ILE A 77 -15.81 21.74 1.89
N ASN A 78 -14.65 21.59 1.27
CA ASN A 78 -13.34 21.91 1.87
C ASN A 78 -13.11 23.40 2.21
N THR A 79 -13.66 24.35 1.44
CA THR A 79 -13.59 25.79 1.81
C THR A 79 -14.50 26.16 2.99
N TYR A 80 -15.57 25.39 3.23
CA TYR A 80 -16.52 25.63 4.32
C TYR A 80 -15.99 25.09 5.66
N TRP A 81 -15.29 23.95 5.65
CA TRP A 81 -14.52 23.44 6.79
C TRP A 81 -13.48 24.44 7.32
N HIS A 82 -12.84 25.14 6.39
CA HIS A 82 -11.67 25.96 6.66
C HIS A 82 -11.97 27.25 7.45
N THR A 83 -13.16 27.81 7.25
CA THR A 83 -13.56 29.08 7.89
C THR A 83 -14.07 28.89 9.32
N SER A 84 -14.56 27.70 9.68
CA SER A 84 -15.14 27.43 11.01
C SER A 84 -14.09 27.26 12.12
N PHE A 85 -13.03 26.48 11.85
CA PHE A 85 -12.02 26.14 12.85
C PHE A 85 -11.09 27.31 13.19
N VAL A 86 -10.73 28.13 12.19
CA VAL A 86 -10.01 29.39 12.41
C VAL A 86 -10.83 30.36 13.28
N LEU A 87 -12.15 30.25 13.32
CA LEU A 87 -12.99 31.07 14.21
C LEU A 87 -13.13 30.49 15.62
N SER A 88 -13.15 29.15 15.79
CA SER A 88 -13.24 28.52 17.12
C SER A 88 -11.94 28.57 17.91
N CYS A 89 -10.77 28.44 17.26
CA CYS A 89 -9.47 28.59 17.93
C CYS A 89 -9.19 30.00 18.42
N PHE A 90 -9.81 31.02 17.81
CA PHE A 90 -9.67 32.42 18.22
C PHE A 90 -10.73 32.86 19.24
N GLN A 91 -11.81 32.10 19.47
CA GLN A 91 -12.83 32.43 20.47
C GLN A 91 -12.29 32.41 21.91
N GLY A 92 -11.17 31.73 22.17
CA GLY A 92 -10.48 31.76 23.47
C GLY A 92 -9.61 33.00 23.72
N LEU A 93 -9.38 33.85 22.72
CA LEU A 93 -8.47 35.00 22.81
C LEU A 93 -9.12 36.37 22.55
N VAL A 94 -10.40 36.42 22.19
CA VAL A 94 -11.13 37.67 21.90
C VAL A 94 -11.96 38.09 23.12
N GLY A 95 -11.26 38.44 24.20
CA GLY A 95 -11.86 39.02 25.40
C GLY A 95 -11.92 40.56 25.38
N ASP A 96 -11.02 41.25 24.67
CA ASP A 96 -10.74 42.66 24.99
C ASP A 96 -10.57 43.64 23.81
N PHE A 97 -11.03 43.30 22.60
CA PHE A 97 -10.98 44.24 21.47
C PHE A 97 -12.29 44.33 20.69
N ALA A 98 -13.40 44.50 21.42
CA ALA A 98 -14.63 45.02 20.83
C ALA A 98 -14.56 46.55 20.91
N ASP A 99 -14.15 47.23 19.83
CA ASP A 99 -14.67 48.59 19.51
C ASP A 99 -14.12 49.26 18.24
N LYS A 100 -13.15 48.70 17.51
CA LYS A 100 -12.63 49.41 16.31
C LYS A 100 -12.15 48.54 15.14
N ILE A 101 -13.01 47.73 14.52
CA ILE A 101 -12.81 47.29 13.13
C ILE A 101 -14.19 47.05 12.49
N ASP A 102 -14.69 48.02 11.73
CA ASP A 102 -16.04 48.01 11.12
C ASP A 102 -16.08 47.45 9.67
N GLU A 103 -15.01 46.82 9.18
CA GLU A 103 -14.97 46.25 7.82
C GLU A 103 -14.21 44.91 7.77
N VAL A 104 -14.77 43.85 8.39
CA VAL A 104 -14.39 42.46 8.11
C VAL A 104 -15.62 41.73 7.57
N PRO A 105 -15.54 40.97 6.45
CA PRO A 105 -16.68 40.21 5.96
C PRO A 105 -17.13 39.20 7.01
N LYS A 106 -18.43 39.13 7.29
CA LYS A 106 -19.05 38.15 8.18
C LYS A 106 -18.83 36.73 7.62
N PHE A 107 -17.72 36.09 7.98
CA PHE A 107 -17.50 34.67 7.70
C PHE A 107 -18.35 33.81 8.65
N LEU A 108 -19.00 32.80 8.06
CA LEU A 108 -20.07 31.99 8.62
C LEU A 108 -19.67 31.31 9.95
N ARG A 109 -20.45 31.54 11.02
CA ARG A 109 -20.42 30.72 12.23
C ARG A 109 -21.24 29.45 11.97
N PHE A 110 -20.65 28.29 12.16
CA PHE A 110 -21.38 27.02 12.11
C PHE A 110 -22.09 26.75 13.45
N SER A 111 -23.25 26.10 13.37
CA SER A 111 -24.02 25.68 14.53
C SER A 111 -23.60 24.27 14.97
N SER A 112 -23.93 23.86 16.20
CA SER A 112 -23.66 22.49 16.69
C SER A 112 -24.31 21.41 15.82
N ALA A 113 -25.44 21.71 15.17
CA ALA A 113 -26.12 20.82 14.25
C ALA A 113 -25.29 20.50 13.01
N ASP A 114 -24.48 21.46 12.52
CA ASP A 114 -23.66 21.27 11.32
C ASP A 114 -22.47 20.34 11.58
N MET A 115 -21.93 20.33 12.81
CA MET A 115 -20.84 19.42 13.21
C MET A 115 -21.33 17.97 13.37
N GLU A 116 -22.52 17.76 13.93
CA GLU A 116 -23.13 16.42 14.04
C GLU A 116 -23.41 15.81 12.65
N HIS A 117 -23.89 16.62 11.70
CA HIS A 117 -24.11 16.19 10.31
C HIS A 117 -22.83 15.73 9.60
N LEU A 118 -21.71 16.24 10.07
CA LEU A 118 -20.41 16.11 9.45
C LEU A 118 -19.63 14.93 10.01
N GLU A 119 -19.63 14.79 11.33
CA GLU A 119 -19.20 13.57 12.01
C GLU A 119 -19.96 12.36 11.46
N LYS A 120 -21.27 12.49 11.28
CA LYS A 120 -22.09 11.45 10.66
C LYS A 120 -21.63 11.11 9.23
N HIS A 121 -21.36 12.09 8.38
CA HIS A 121 -20.85 11.84 7.02
C HIS A 121 -19.48 11.14 7.02
N VAL A 122 -18.59 11.55 7.92
CA VAL A 122 -17.27 10.93 8.05
C VAL A 122 -17.39 9.49 8.54
N SER A 123 -18.20 9.24 9.57
CA SER A 123 -18.50 7.88 10.05
C SER A 123 -19.16 7.02 8.96
N GLU A 124 -20.13 7.55 8.21
CA GLU A 124 -20.74 6.86 7.08
C GLU A 124 -19.74 6.53 5.98
N PHE A 125 -18.77 7.42 5.72
CA PHE A 125 -17.68 7.17 4.78
C PHE A 125 -16.80 6.00 5.23
N PHE A 126 -16.37 5.97 6.50
CA PHE A 126 -15.54 4.86 7.02
C PHE A 126 -16.29 3.54 7.06
N ASN A 127 -17.57 3.55 7.46
CA ASN A 127 -18.41 2.36 7.49
C ASN A 127 -18.64 1.75 6.09
N GLN A 128 -18.43 2.53 5.02
CA GLN A 128 -18.49 2.06 3.63
C GLN A 128 -17.17 1.48 3.11
N LEU A 129 -16.08 1.61 3.86
CA LEU A 129 -14.79 1.02 3.48
C LEU A 129 -14.82 -0.51 3.67
N PRO A 130 -13.94 -1.26 2.99
CA PRO A 130 -13.74 -2.66 3.30
C PRO A 130 -13.10 -2.85 4.67
N ASP A 131 -13.35 -4.00 5.28
CA ASP A 131 -12.62 -4.50 6.45
C ASP A 131 -11.23 -5.02 6.04
N VAL A 132 -10.44 -4.13 5.45
CA VAL A 132 -9.06 -4.33 5.00
C VAL A 132 -8.26 -3.08 5.33
N PRO A 133 -7.05 -3.21 5.90
CA PRO A 133 -6.18 -2.08 6.12
C PRO A 133 -5.93 -1.29 4.84
N ILE A 134 -6.28 -0.01 4.87
CA ILE A 134 -5.92 0.99 3.86
C ILE A 134 -4.82 1.84 4.46
N VAL A 135 -3.70 1.96 3.74
CA VAL A 135 -2.55 2.76 4.16
C VAL A 135 -2.23 3.81 3.10
N CYS A 136 -2.38 5.07 3.47
CA CYS A 136 -2.01 6.21 2.65
C CYS A 136 -0.59 6.67 3.00
N ILE A 137 0.27 6.84 2.00
CA ILE A 137 1.65 7.32 2.16
C ILE A 137 1.87 8.53 1.27
N SER A 138 2.20 9.67 1.88
CA SER A 138 2.63 10.90 1.20
C SER A 138 3.98 11.38 1.67
N MET A 139 4.71 12.03 0.77
CA MET A 139 6.02 12.62 1.05
C MET A 139 5.96 14.13 0.83
N LEU A 140 6.24 14.88 1.90
CA LEU A 140 6.13 16.32 1.97
C LEU A 140 7.53 16.92 1.87
N GLY A 141 7.87 17.44 0.69
CA GLY A 141 9.13 18.12 0.42
C GLY A 141 8.94 19.61 0.11
N GLY A 142 10.04 20.33 -0.09
CA GLY A 142 10.03 21.71 -0.59
C GLY A 142 9.29 22.69 0.34
N ASP A 143 8.33 23.43 -0.21
CA ASP A 143 7.60 24.47 0.53
C ASP A 143 6.88 23.94 1.77
N PHE A 144 6.43 22.68 1.75
CA PHE A 144 5.81 22.03 2.90
C PHE A 144 6.78 21.90 4.09
N VAL A 145 8.05 21.63 3.83
CA VAL A 145 9.09 21.53 4.86
C VAL A 145 9.35 22.90 5.49
N ASN A 146 9.39 23.95 4.67
CA ASN A 146 9.58 25.31 5.16
C ASN A 146 8.43 25.73 6.08
N VAL A 147 7.20 25.43 5.68
CA VAL A 147 6.01 25.76 6.47
C VAL A 147 5.95 24.95 7.74
N LEU A 148 6.20 23.64 7.66
CA LEU A 148 6.31 22.81 8.85
C LEU A 148 7.39 23.35 9.78
N GLY A 149 8.53 23.76 9.23
CA GLY A 149 9.59 24.38 9.99
C GLY A 149 9.16 25.70 10.65
N GLU A 150 8.43 26.57 9.96
CA GLU A 150 7.91 27.82 10.53
C GLU A 150 6.86 27.57 11.62
N ALA A 151 5.89 26.69 11.37
CA ALA A 151 4.84 26.32 12.33
C ALA A 151 5.41 25.62 13.57
N LEU A 152 6.50 24.86 13.41
CA LEU A 152 7.21 24.15 14.46
C LEU A 152 8.30 24.96 15.14
N LEU A 153 8.56 26.19 14.67
CA LEU A 153 9.72 27.00 15.08
C LEU A 153 11.07 26.26 14.90
N LEU A 154 11.16 25.39 13.89
CA LEU A 154 12.28 24.51 13.59
C LEU A 154 12.67 24.63 12.11
N PRO A 155 13.50 25.61 11.72
CA PRO A 155 13.91 25.73 10.32
C PRO A 155 14.65 24.46 9.84
N SER A 156 14.08 23.85 8.78
CA SER A 156 14.70 22.93 7.81
C SER A 156 15.63 21.83 8.36
N LEU A 157 15.25 21.16 9.45
CA LEU A 157 16.09 20.06 9.94
C LEU A 157 16.12 18.90 8.95
N PHE A 158 15.00 18.54 8.32
CA PHE A 158 14.89 17.38 7.45
C PHE A 158 14.51 17.79 6.02
N PRO A 159 15.02 17.11 4.98
CA PRO A 159 14.68 17.42 3.58
C PRO A 159 13.23 17.07 3.22
N ALA A 160 12.61 16.14 3.94
CA ALA A 160 11.21 15.76 3.74
C ALA A 160 10.56 15.22 5.02
N TRP A 161 9.24 15.14 5.00
CA TRP A 161 8.43 14.43 5.99
C TRP A 161 7.50 13.44 5.31
N MET A 162 7.38 12.23 5.84
CA MET A 162 6.43 11.22 5.41
C MET A 162 5.19 11.27 6.31
N LEU A 163 4.02 11.43 5.69
CA LEU A 163 2.74 11.27 6.35
C LEU A 163 2.18 9.89 6.03
N LEU A 164 1.97 9.10 7.07
CA LEU A 164 1.41 7.76 7.00
C LEU A 164 0.05 7.77 7.71
N SER A 165 -1.03 7.45 6.98
CA SER A 165 -2.37 7.28 7.54
C SER A 165 -2.84 5.85 7.33
N ARG A 166 -3.33 5.20 8.38
CA ARG A 166 -3.86 3.84 8.37
C ARG A 166 -5.29 3.84 8.89
N PHE A 167 -6.20 3.18 8.18
CA PHE A 167 -7.60 3.04 8.59
C PHE A 167 -8.28 1.86 7.89
N ASP A 168 -9.42 1.45 8.42
CA ASP A 168 -10.33 0.44 7.88
C ASP A 168 -11.77 0.80 8.30
N SER A 169 -12.73 -0.10 8.09
CA SER A 169 -14.14 0.12 8.43
C SER A 169 -14.50 -0.04 9.90
N THR A 170 -13.60 -0.58 10.71
CA THR A 170 -13.87 -1.03 12.10
C THR A 170 -13.10 -0.22 13.14
N ASN A 171 -11.89 0.24 12.80
CA ASN A 171 -10.95 0.85 13.72
C ASN A 171 -10.87 2.36 13.56
N LYS A 172 -10.54 3.04 14.65
CA LYS A 172 -10.20 4.47 14.60
C LYS A 172 -8.96 4.69 13.71
N PRO A 173 -9.00 5.64 12.78
CA PRO A 173 -7.84 5.97 11.95
C PRO A 173 -6.61 6.35 12.77
N THR A 174 -5.45 5.90 12.33
CA THR A 174 -4.15 6.20 12.92
C THR A 174 -3.32 6.99 11.93
N THR A 175 -2.71 8.09 12.37
CA THR A 175 -1.86 8.93 11.51
C THR A 175 -0.54 9.22 12.20
N MET A 176 0.54 9.10 11.44
CA MET A 176 1.91 9.23 11.91
C MET A 176 2.70 10.15 10.97
N LEU A 177 3.37 11.15 11.54
CA LEU A 177 4.33 11.98 10.81
C LEU A 177 5.76 11.52 11.13
N LEU A 178 6.50 11.15 10.08
CA LEU A 178 7.87 10.63 10.17
C LEU A 178 8.83 11.55 9.43
N PRO A 179 9.90 12.04 10.06
CA PRO A 179 10.94 12.79 9.37
C PRO A 179 11.73 11.86 8.45
N VAL A 180 12.04 12.37 7.25
CA VAL A 180 12.75 11.63 6.21
C VAL A 180 14.03 12.38 5.87
N ASP A 181 15.15 11.66 5.90
CA ASP A 181 16.46 12.17 5.53
C ASP A 181 17.05 11.37 4.37
N SER A 182 18.08 11.95 3.74
CA SER A 182 18.76 11.31 2.62
C SER A 182 19.41 9.99 3.03
N ILE A 183 19.15 8.95 2.24
CA ILE A 183 19.88 7.68 2.29
C ILE A 183 21.23 7.92 1.61
N SER A 184 22.22 8.39 2.37
CA SER A 184 23.61 8.46 1.89
C SER A 184 24.28 7.10 2.10
N LYS A 185 24.96 6.58 1.08
CA LYS A 185 26.01 5.58 1.32
C LYS A 185 27.12 6.31 2.08
N GLU A 186 27.36 5.94 3.34
CA GLU A 186 28.62 6.30 3.97
C GLU A 186 29.75 5.86 3.02
N ALA A 187 30.63 6.79 2.70
CA ALA A 187 31.71 6.58 1.76
C ALA A 187 32.71 5.56 2.34
N HIS A 188 32.38 4.28 2.27
CA HIS A 188 33.36 3.23 2.26
C HIS A 188 34.07 3.32 0.91
N ASN A 189 35.22 4.00 0.94
CA ASN A 189 36.27 3.94 -0.07
C ASN A 189 36.63 2.47 -0.33
N GLU A 190 36.01 1.81 -1.31
CA GLU A 190 36.63 0.76 -2.13
C GLU A 190 36.02 0.82 -3.54
N ASP A 191 36.91 1.03 -4.51
CA ASP A 191 36.75 1.10 -5.97
C ASP A 191 35.33 1.03 -6.58
N SER A 192 34.87 2.20 -7.04
CA SER A 192 33.80 2.32 -8.03
C SER A 192 34.24 1.73 -9.37
N SER A 193 34.20 0.40 -9.52
CA SER A 193 34.42 -0.31 -10.78
C SER A 193 33.29 -0.14 -11.81
N ILE A 194 32.31 0.75 -11.55
CA ILE A 194 31.30 1.18 -12.53
C ILE A 194 31.77 2.37 -13.39
N LYS A 195 33.00 2.87 -13.23
CA LYS A 195 33.56 3.93 -14.11
C LYS A 195 33.82 3.48 -15.55
N GLU A 196 33.61 2.21 -15.90
CA GLU A 196 33.82 1.68 -17.26
C GLU A 196 32.53 1.49 -18.09
N LEU A 197 31.38 2.02 -17.65
CA LEU A 197 30.21 2.14 -18.53
C LEU A 197 30.22 3.44 -19.35
N ASP A 198 31.34 4.19 -19.31
CA ASP A 198 31.57 5.44 -20.05
C ASP A 198 32.38 5.23 -21.35
N ASN A 199 32.45 4.02 -21.90
CA ASN A 199 32.99 3.84 -23.25
C ASN A 199 31.98 4.39 -24.28
N PRO A 200 32.28 5.50 -25.00
CA PRO A 200 31.31 6.14 -25.91
C PRO A 200 31.10 5.38 -27.22
N THR A 201 31.66 4.19 -27.35
CA THR A 201 31.62 3.40 -28.57
C THR A 201 30.50 2.37 -28.47
N ARG A 202 29.34 2.76 -29.06
CA ARG A 202 28.12 1.98 -29.37
C ARG A 202 26.89 2.31 -28.52
N ALA A 203 26.59 3.60 -28.33
CA ALA A 203 25.24 3.99 -27.92
C ALA A 203 24.29 3.86 -29.11
N SER A 204 23.35 2.93 -29.05
CA SER A 204 22.09 3.08 -29.77
C SER A 204 21.34 4.29 -29.18
N ASP A 205 20.64 5.07 -30.01
CA ASP A 205 20.00 6.38 -29.70
C ASP A 205 18.92 6.38 -28.59
N LYS A 206 18.84 5.35 -27.74
CA LYS A 206 17.81 5.20 -26.70
C LYS A 206 18.34 5.66 -25.35
N ASN A 207 18.24 6.96 -25.09
CA ASN A 207 18.38 7.47 -23.71
C ASN A 207 17.21 7.00 -22.86
N TRP A 208 17.49 6.48 -21.66
CA TRP A 208 16.46 6.14 -20.68
C TRP A 208 15.64 7.38 -20.34
N LYS A 209 14.32 7.25 -20.35
CA LYS A 209 13.40 8.33 -19.97
C LYS A 209 12.86 8.03 -18.58
N CYS A 210 13.30 8.81 -17.61
CA CYS A 210 12.81 8.71 -16.24
C CYS A 210 11.27 8.91 -16.23
N PRO A 211 10.49 7.98 -15.67
CA PRO A 211 9.03 8.08 -15.65
C PRO A 211 8.50 9.25 -14.82
N TRP A 212 9.30 9.68 -13.84
CA TRP A 212 9.10 10.91 -13.09
C TRP A 212 10.12 11.96 -13.53
N SER A 213 9.76 13.24 -13.48
CA SER A 213 10.65 14.32 -13.94
C SER A 213 11.71 14.66 -12.89
N CYS A 214 11.28 15.23 -11.78
CA CYS A 214 12.05 15.45 -10.56
C CYS A 214 11.06 15.36 -9.40
N THR A 215 11.40 14.57 -8.39
CA THR A 215 10.57 14.31 -7.20
C THR A 215 11.44 14.44 -5.97
N ILE A 216 10.81 14.54 -4.80
CA ILE A 216 11.53 14.55 -3.53
C ILE A 216 12.40 13.29 -3.34
N ILE A 217 12.04 12.17 -3.97
CA ILE A 217 12.80 10.91 -3.94
C ILE A 217 14.19 11.05 -4.55
N ASP A 218 14.37 11.92 -5.53
CA ASP A 218 15.69 12.16 -6.12
C ASP A 218 16.64 12.87 -5.15
N TYR A 219 16.10 13.50 -4.09
CA TYR A 219 16.87 14.11 -3.02
C TYR A 219 17.06 13.15 -1.83
N VAL A 220 16.00 12.43 -1.42
CA VAL A 220 16.07 11.57 -0.22
C VAL A 220 16.59 10.16 -0.50
N ALA A 221 16.53 9.69 -1.75
CA ALA A 221 17.10 8.42 -2.20
C ALA A 221 17.84 8.61 -3.54
N PRO A 222 18.92 9.42 -3.56
CA PRO A 222 19.53 9.91 -4.79
C PRO A 222 20.10 8.82 -5.71
N THR A 223 20.42 7.64 -5.16
CA THR A 223 20.94 6.49 -5.91
C THR A 223 19.86 5.70 -6.65
N PHE A 224 18.58 5.85 -6.29
CA PHE A 224 17.50 5.02 -6.84
C PHE A 224 17.28 5.28 -8.34
N ARG A 225 17.22 6.55 -8.76
CA ARG A 225 17.10 6.92 -10.18
C ARG A 225 18.23 6.32 -11.00
N LYS A 226 19.47 6.44 -10.51
CA LYS A 226 20.66 5.94 -11.20
C LYS A 226 20.63 4.41 -11.32
N LEU A 227 20.18 3.72 -10.28
CA LEU A 227 20.02 2.28 -10.27
C LEU A 227 19.05 1.80 -11.37
N LEU A 228 17.90 2.47 -11.55
CA LEU A 228 16.97 2.12 -12.64
C LEU A 228 17.52 2.45 -14.02
N GLU A 229 18.23 3.57 -14.16
CA GLU A 229 18.91 3.93 -15.40
C GLU A 229 19.94 2.85 -15.80
N ASP A 230 20.75 2.38 -14.83
CA ASP A 230 21.76 1.35 -15.06
C ASP A 230 21.12 -0.02 -15.36
N ASN A 231 19.98 -0.34 -14.74
CA ASN A 231 19.17 -1.50 -15.12
C ASN A 231 18.71 -1.44 -16.57
N PHE A 232 18.19 -0.29 -17.02
CA PHE A 232 17.76 -0.09 -18.40
C PHE A 232 18.94 -0.23 -19.38
N ARG A 233 20.08 0.38 -19.07
CA ARG A 233 21.31 0.28 -19.89
C ARG A 233 21.78 -1.17 -19.98
N SER A 234 21.76 -1.91 -18.87
CA SER A 234 22.13 -3.33 -18.80
C SER A 234 21.24 -4.21 -19.69
N LEU A 235 19.93 -3.96 -19.72
CA LEU A 235 18.98 -4.70 -20.57
C LEU A 235 19.10 -4.32 -22.04
N SER A 236 19.26 -3.03 -22.34
CA SER A 236 19.39 -2.52 -23.70
C SER A 236 20.69 -2.99 -24.37
N GLY A 237 21.80 -3.01 -23.62
CA GLY A 237 23.10 -3.46 -24.12
C GLY A 237 23.25 -4.98 -24.24
N ALA A 238 22.36 -5.76 -23.61
CA ALA A 238 22.38 -7.23 -23.70
C ALA A 238 22.08 -7.74 -25.12
N ILE A 239 21.41 -6.93 -25.94
CA ILE A 239 21.04 -7.26 -27.33
C ILE A 239 22.30 -7.29 -28.24
N ASP A 240 23.37 -6.59 -27.86
CA ASP A 240 24.58 -6.39 -28.68
C ASP A 240 25.80 -7.24 -28.25
N ILE A 241 25.64 -8.18 -27.30
CA ILE A 241 26.77 -9.02 -26.81
C ILE A 241 27.09 -10.13 -27.84
N PRO A 242 28.31 -10.15 -28.43
CA PRO A 242 28.72 -11.22 -29.34
C PRO A 242 28.74 -12.59 -28.65
N LYS A 243 28.31 -13.63 -29.36
CA LYS A 243 28.15 -15.01 -28.84
C LYS A 243 29.44 -15.67 -28.32
N ASP A 244 30.62 -15.08 -28.53
CA ASP A 244 31.94 -15.68 -28.22
C ASP A 244 32.59 -15.22 -26.90
N GLY A 245 31.84 -14.61 -25.96
CA GLY A 245 32.41 -14.13 -24.69
C GLY A 245 31.78 -14.73 -23.44
N GLN A 246 32.23 -15.89 -22.98
CA GLN A 246 31.84 -16.42 -21.66
C GLN A 246 32.15 -15.39 -20.54
N ALA A 247 33.27 -14.68 -20.66
CA ALA A 247 33.65 -13.59 -19.76
C ALA A 247 32.67 -12.40 -19.77
N ASN A 248 32.12 -12.03 -20.94
CA ASN A 248 31.14 -10.95 -21.05
C ASN A 248 29.80 -11.32 -20.40
N THR A 249 29.39 -12.58 -20.51
CA THR A 249 28.20 -13.09 -19.83
C THR A 249 28.38 -13.09 -18.32
N VAL A 250 29.55 -13.50 -17.82
CA VAL A 250 29.88 -13.47 -16.38
C VAL A 250 29.88 -12.02 -15.86
N ARG A 251 30.49 -11.08 -16.59
CA ARG A 251 30.50 -9.65 -16.22
C ARG A 251 29.09 -9.08 -16.15
N TRP A 252 28.28 -9.31 -17.18
CA TRP A 252 26.88 -8.84 -17.21
C TRP A 252 26.06 -9.36 -16.03
N TRP A 253 26.19 -10.65 -15.68
CA TRP A 253 25.51 -11.21 -14.51
C TRP A 253 26.03 -10.63 -13.20
N SER A 254 27.34 -10.39 -13.08
CA SER A 254 27.94 -9.73 -11.92
C SER A 254 27.37 -8.33 -11.72
N ASP A 255 27.30 -7.53 -12.80
CA ASP A 255 26.76 -6.16 -12.76
C ASP A 255 25.29 -6.17 -12.35
N ARG A 256 24.48 -7.10 -12.87
CA ARG A 256 23.07 -7.22 -12.48
C ARG A 256 22.86 -7.72 -11.05
N MET A 257 23.70 -8.61 -10.55
CA MET A 257 23.69 -9.01 -9.14
C MET A 257 24.05 -7.83 -8.24
N LYS A 258 24.99 -6.98 -8.67
CA LYS A 258 25.31 -5.75 -7.95
C LYS A 258 24.10 -4.80 -7.89
N LEU A 259 23.40 -4.57 -9.01
CA LEU A 259 22.17 -3.77 -9.01
C LEU A 259 21.12 -4.35 -8.03
N ASN A 260 20.98 -5.67 -7.97
CA ASN A 260 20.06 -6.34 -7.04
C ASN A 260 20.41 -6.11 -5.57
N ASN A 261 21.70 -6.15 -5.25
CA ASN A 261 22.17 -5.88 -3.90
C ASN A 261 22.04 -4.38 -3.57
N ASP A 262 22.37 -3.49 -4.51
CA ASP A 262 22.19 -2.04 -4.35
C ASP A 262 20.71 -1.70 -4.07
N LEU A 263 19.75 -2.36 -4.73
CA LEU A 263 18.31 -2.18 -4.44
C LEU A 263 17.93 -2.72 -3.05
N ASN A 264 18.51 -3.85 -2.64
CA ASN A 264 18.30 -4.40 -1.29
C ASN A 264 18.74 -3.40 -0.22
N GLU A 265 19.95 -2.84 -0.36
CA GLU A 265 20.51 -1.86 0.58
C GLU A 265 19.66 -0.59 0.66
N ILE A 266 19.14 -0.10 -0.47
CA ILE A 266 18.22 1.04 -0.49
C ILE A 266 16.95 0.70 0.30
N LEU A 267 16.34 -0.46 0.08
CA LEU A 267 15.10 -0.85 0.76
C LEU A 267 15.30 -1.10 2.27
N GLU A 268 16.42 -1.69 2.67
CA GLU A 268 16.81 -1.82 4.07
C GLU A 268 17.04 -0.46 4.72
N SER A 269 17.66 0.47 3.99
CA SER A 269 17.87 1.84 4.45
C SER A 269 16.55 2.60 4.55
N MET A 270 15.64 2.48 3.58
CA MET A 270 14.30 3.07 3.64
C MET A 270 13.55 2.57 4.89
N GLU A 271 13.53 1.25 5.12
CA GLU A 271 12.88 0.68 6.30
C GLU A 271 13.52 1.18 7.59
N LYS A 272 14.84 1.07 7.73
CA LYS A 272 15.54 1.42 8.97
C LYS A 272 15.52 2.92 9.23
N LEU A 273 15.85 3.72 8.23
CA LEU A 273 16.11 5.15 8.39
C LEU A 273 14.83 5.96 8.35
N TRP A 274 13.87 5.66 7.46
CA TRP A 274 12.63 6.44 7.35
C TRP A 274 11.54 5.94 8.28
N LEU A 275 11.32 4.61 8.34
CA LEU A 275 10.23 4.03 9.12
C LEU A 275 10.66 3.65 10.55
N GLY A 276 11.82 3.00 10.69
CA GLY A 276 12.30 2.43 11.94
C GLY A 276 11.24 1.55 12.63
N PRO A 277 10.88 1.83 13.90
CA PRO A 277 9.88 1.04 14.62
C PRO A 277 8.47 1.17 14.04
N TRP A 278 8.19 2.20 13.23
CA TRP A 278 6.85 2.45 12.67
C TRP A 278 6.54 1.64 11.41
N LYS A 279 7.50 0.81 10.95
CA LYS A 279 7.33 -0.08 9.79
C LYS A 279 6.12 -1.03 9.92
N TYR A 280 5.73 -1.38 11.14
CA TYR A 280 4.58 -2.28 11.39
C TYR A 280 3.23 -1.65 11.01
N LEU A 281 3.15 -0.32 10.90
CA LEU A 281 1.92 0.36 10.43
C LEU A 281 1.55 -0.03 9.00
N LEU A 282 2.50 -0.60 8.25
CA LEU A 282 2.31 -1.06 6.88
C LEU A 282 1.77 -2.51 6.79
N LEU A 283 1.67 -3.24 7.92
CA LEU A 283 1.29 -4.66 7.93
C LEU A 283 -0.22 -4.91 7.97
N GLY A 284 -0.67 -6.05 7.43
CA GLY A 284 -2.03 -6.52 7.59
C GLY A 284 -2.37 -6.95 9.02
N HIS A 285 -3.66 -7.04 9.33
CA HIS A 285 -4.14 -7.66 10.58
C HIS A 285 -3.77 -9.14 10.60
N GLN A 286 -3.47 -9.69 11.78
CA GLN A 286 -3.26 -11.13 11.92
C GLN A 286 -4.62 -11.85 11.82
N SER A 287 -4.68 -12.95 11.06
CA SER A 287 -5.92 -13.68 10.78
C SER A 287 -6.50 -14.45 11.98
N ALA A 288 -5.67 -14.74 12.98
CA ALA A 288 -6.09 -15.13 14.31
C ALA A 288 -5.65 -14.02 15.25
N ASP A 289 -6.59 -13.45 16.01
CA ASP A 289 -6.30 -12.47 17.05
C ASP A 289 -5.53 -13.19 18.17
N GLN A 290 -4.23 -13.38 17.97
CA GLN A 290 -3.38 -14.20 18.84
C GLN A 290 -3.00 -13.48 20.11
N HIS A 291 -3.03 -12.15 20.09
CA HIS A 291 -2.83 -11.35 21.29
C HIS A 291 -4.10 -11.42 22.14
N SER A 292 -3.95 -11.79 23.41
CA SER A 292 -5.08 -11.68 24.31
C SER A 292 -5.52 -10.21 24.37
N GLU A 293 -6.82 -9.95 24.18
CA GLU A 293 -7.40 -8.61 24.41
C GLU A 293 -6.99 -8.10 25.81
N ALA A 294 -6.78 -9.02 26.76
CA ALA A 294 -6.21 -8.71 28.07
C ALA A 294 -4.78 -8.11 28.00
N VAL A 295 -3.86 -8.61 27.17
CA VAL A 295 -2.52 -8.01 27.00
C VAL A 295 -2.61 -6.63 26.36
N LEU A 296 -3.48 -6.46 25.36
CA LEU A 296 -3.73 -5.16 24.74
C LEU A 296 -4.25 -4.15 25.78
N GLU A 297 -5.29 -4.53 26.53
CA GLU A 297 -5.88 -3.71 27.59
C GLU A 297 -4.88 -3.40 28.71
N ASN A 298 -4.08 -4.38 29.15
CA ASN A 298 -3.07 -4.18 30.19
C ASN A 298 -1.97 -3.20 29.74
N LEU A 299 -1.49 -3.34 28.50
CA LEU A 299 -0.48 -2.45 27.95
C LEU A 299 -1.03 -1.02 27.80
N ILE A 300 -2.25 -0.87 27.26
CA ILE A 300 -2.91 0.44 27.15
C ILE A 300 -3.11 1.05 28.53
N THR A 301 -3.76 0.34 29.45
CA THR A 301 -4.03 0.84 30.81
C THR A 301 -2.76 1.21 31.55
N GLY A 302 -1.69 0.42 31.42
CA GLY A 302 -0.37 0.72 31.97
C GLY A 302 0.19 2.03 31.42
N LEU A 303 0.18 2.19 30.09
CA LEU A 303 0.69 3.40 29.45
C LEU A 303 -0.16 4.65 29.74
N GLU A 304 -1.49 4.52 29.75
CA GLU A 304 -2.39 5.64 30.00
C GLU A 304 -2.32 6.10 31.45
N SER A 305 -2.25 5.16 32.41
CA SER A 305 -2.16 5.48 33.84
C SER A 305 -0.82 6.12 34.22
N GLU A 306 0.29 5.65 33.65
CA GLU A 306 1.63 6.13 33.97
C GLU A 306 1.99 7.42 33.22
N PHE A 307 1.63 7.54 31.94
CA PHE A 307 2.06 8.64 31.08
C PHE A 307 0.97 9.67 30.75
N LYS A 308 -0.29 9.45 31.20
CA LYS A 308 -1.45 10.32 30.93
C LYS A 308 -1.68 10.57 29.43
N LEU A 309 -1.39 9.55 28.62
CA LEU A 309 -1.61 9.52 27.17
C LEU A 309 -3.01 8.99 26.87
N GLU A 310 -3.57 9.34 25.72
CA GLU A 310 -4.75 8.69 25.16
C GLU A 310 -4.28 7.87 23.96
N LEU A 311 -4.34 6.55 24.07
CA LEU A 311 -3.79 5.66 23.05
C LEU A 311 -4.90 5.11 22.15
N ASN A 312 -4.64 5.08 20.84
CA ASN A 312 -5.51 4.36 19.92
C ASN A 312 -5.26 2.85 20.06
N PRO A 313 -6.25 2.04 20.48
CA PRO A 313 -6.06 0.59 20.62
C PRO A 313 -5.62 -0.08 19.31
N ALA A 314 -6.10 0.43 18.17
CA ALA A 314 -5.73 -0.08 16.85
C ALA A 314 -4.23 0.07 16.57
N LEU A 315 -3.61 1.17 17.03
CA LEU A 315 -2.17 1.40 16.89
C LEU A 315 -1.37 0.37 17.70
N ILE A 316 -1.75 0.14 18.96
CA ILE A 316 -1.06 -0.82 19.83
C ILE A 316 -1.26 -2.24 19.31
N LYS A 317 -2.46 -2.59 18.84
CA LYS A 317 -2.77 -3.89 18.24
C LYS A 317 -1.90 -4.16 17.00
N VAL A 318 -1.66 -3.15 16.16
CA VAL A 318 -0.78 -3.27 14.99
C VAL A 318 0.68 -3.44 15.39
N ILE A 319 1.15 -2.72 16.41
CA ILE A 319 2.52 -2.86 16.93
C ILE A 319 2.72 -4.27 17.50
N LEU A 320 1.86 -4.70 18.42
CA LEU A 320 1.91 -6.05 19.00
C LEU A 320 1.86 -7.14 17.92
N GLY A 321 0.98 -6.93 16.94
CA GLY A 321 0.84 -7.82 15.79
C GLY A 321 2.05 -7.84 14.86
N GLY A 322 3.00 -6.92 14.96
CA GLY A 322 4.16 -6.80 14.07
C GLY A 322 5.50 -7.12 14.72
N VAL A 323 5.68 -6.79 15.99
CA VAL A 323 6.95 -6.95 16.70
C VAL A 323 7.33 -8.42 16.87
N THR A 324 8.63 -8.71 16.76
CA THR A 324 9.18 -10.06 16.91
C THR A 324 10.00 -10.23 18.19
N SER A 325 10.33 -9.12 18.84
CA SER A 325 11.08 -9.10 20.09
C SER A 325 10.59 -8.00 21.01
N VAL A 326 10.91 -8.15 22.29
CA VAL A 326 10.62 -7.14 23.31
C VAL A 326 11.37 -5.84 23.05
N ASP A 327 12.58 -5.91 22.50
CA ASP A 327 13.38 -4.71 22.21
C ASP A 327 12.72 -3.86 21.12
N GLU A 328 12.14 -4.50 20.09
CA GLU A 328 11.34 -3.80 19.06
C GLU A 328 10.08 -3.17 19.67
N LEU A 329 9.39 -3.89 20.57
CA LEU A 329 8.22 -3.35 21.29
C LEU A 329 8.61 -2.14 22.17
N LYS A 330 9.69 -2.28 22.94
CA LYS A 330 10.24 -1.22 23.78
C LYS A 330 10.56 0.01 22.94
N GLU A 331 11.18 -0.16 21.77
CA GLU A 331 11.47 0.96 20.88
C GLU A 331 10.19 1.68 20.42
N CYS A 332 9.17 0.93 19.99
CA CYS A 332 7.87 1.51 19.60
C CYS A 332 7.23 2.29 20.76
N VAL A 333 7.13 1.67 21.93
CA VAL A 333 6.48 2.25 23.10
C VAL A 333 7.24 3.45 23.64
N CYS A 334 8.58 3.39 23.66
CA CYS A 334 9.41 4.54 24.05
C CYS A 334 9.17 5.73 23.12
N GLN A 335 9.05 5.50 21.81
CA GLN A 335 8.74 6.57 20.87
C GLN A 335 7.30 7.08 21.02
N LEU A 336 6.30 6.19 21.24
CA LEU A 336 4.91 6.59 21.52
C LEU A 336 4.83 7.56 22.70
N VAL A 337 5.51 7.22 23.81
CA VAL A 337 5.56 8.05 25.02
C VAL A 337 6.33 9.34 24.77
N SER A 338 7.48 9.25 24.12
CA SER A 338 8.32 10.43 23.86
C SER A 338 7.61 11.45 22.97
N TYR A 339 6.85 10.99 21.98
CA TYR A 339 6.34 11.83 20.89
C TYR A 339 4.80 11.95 20.85
N LYS A 340 4.11 11.57 21.93
CA LYS A 340 2.65 11.67 22.09
C LYS A 340 1.86 11.00 20.96
N ALA A 341 2.30 9.85 20.48
CA ALA A 341 1.61 8.98 19.51
C ALA A 341 1.29 9.51 18.10
N TYR A 342 1.54 10.77 17.76
CA TYR A 342 1.33 11.33 16.41
C TYR A 342 2.62 11.57 15.63
N PHE A 343 3.75 11.59 16.34
CA PHE A 343 5.08 11.77 15.78
C PHE A 343 5.93 10.53 16.05
N GLY A 344 6.79 10.22 15.10
CA GLY A 344 7.71 9.10 15.20
C GLY A 344 9.02 9.43 14.53
N ARG A 345 10.01 8.54 14.67
CA ARG A 345 11.25 8.64 13.92
C ARG A 345 11.80 7.28 13.52
N GLY A 346 12.37 7.24 12.33
CA GLY A 346 13.30 6.19 11.96
C GLY A 346 14.73 6.49 12.42
N GLY A 347 15.68 5.70 11.90
CA GLY A 347 17.09 5.77 12.27
C GLY A 347 17.85 7.00 11.80
N CYS A 348 17.41 7.74 10.76
CA CYS A 348 18.16 8.90 10.27
C CYS A 348 18.08 10.15 11.17
N CYS A 349 17.12 10.16 12.09
CA CYS A 349 16.84 11.29 12.93
C CYS A 349 17.50 11.05 14.28
N GLY A 350 18.80 11.40 14.40
CA GLY A 350 19.49 11.37 15.69
C GLY A 350 18.62 12.02 16.77
N ARG A 351 18.56 11.42 17.97
CA ARG A 351 17.64 11.85 19.06
C ARG A 351 17.70 13.35 19.32
N ASP A 352 18.88 13.95 19.15
CA ASP A 352 19.13 15.37 19.38
C ASP A 352 18.35 16.30 18.43
N ARG A 353 18.16 15.91 17.16
CA ARG A 353 17.43 16.73 16.17
C ARG A 353 15.93 16.79 16.46
N LEU A 354 15.39 15.81 17.16
CA LEU A 354 13.97 15.75 17.55
C LEU A 354 13.75 16.01 19.04
N ARG A 355 14.77 16.49 19.76
CA ARG A 355 14.66 16.75 21.20
C ARG A 355 13.58 17.77 21.55
N ALA A 356 13.29 18.70 20.65
CA ALA A 356 12.21 19.67 20.78
C ALA A 356 10.81 19.03 20.81
N PHE A 357 10.65 17.84 20.21
CA PHE A 357 9.39 17.10 20.18
C PHE A 357 9.27 16.03 21.27
N SER A 358 10.38 15.62 21.87
CA SER A 358 10.39 14.55 22.86
C SER A 358 10.05 15.09 24.26
N CYS A 359 9.09 14.45 24.93
CA CYS A 359 9.00 14.53 26.39
C CYS A 359 10.18 13.79 27.03
N GLN A 360 10.78 14.36 28.07
CA GLN A 360 11.80 13.64 28.84
C GLN A 360 11.10 12.54 29.64
N ILE A 361 11.52 11.30 29.40
CA ILE A 361 11.13 10.14 30.22
C ILE A 361 12.18 10.03 31.32
N ASP A 362 11.75 10.08 32.58
CA ASP A 362 12.66 9.88 33.70
C ASP A 362 13.08 8.40 33.84
N ALA A 363 14.11 8.14 34.65
CA ALA A 363 14.67 6.81 34.79
C ALA A 363 13.70 5.80 35.41
N GLU A 364 12.79 6.25 36.29
CA GLU A 364 11.82 5.39 36.97
C GLU A 364 10.74 4.91 35.99
N ALA A 365 10.20 5.84 35.19
CA ALA A 365 9.22 5.53 34.15
C ALA A 365 9.80 4.61 33.06
N LEU A 366 11.10 4.71 32.78
CA LEU A 366 11.78 3.82 31.83
C LEU A 366 11.88 2.38 32.36
N VAL A 367 12.06 2.21 33.68
CA VAL A 367 12.03 0.90 34.35
C VAL A 367 10.62 0.31 34.34
N SER A 368 9.59 1.12 34.59
CA SER A 368 8.20 0.66 34.48
C SER A 368 7.83 0.22 33.06
N LEU A 369 8.25 0.98 32.04
CA LEU A 369 8.08 0.59 30.63
C LEU A 369 8.75 -0.75 30.33
N GLU A 370 9.94 -0.96 30.88
CA GLU A 370 10.65 -2.22 30.74
C GLU A 370 9.87 -3.38 31.38
N HIS A 371 9.34 -3.20 32.59
CA HIS A 371 8.48 -4.20 33.24
C HIS A 371 7.22 -4.48 32.43
N LEU A 372 6.56 -3.45 31.90
CA LEU A 372 5.34 -3.57 31.10
C LEU A 372 5.60 -4.36 29.81
N CYS A 373 6.67 -4.02 29.08
CA CYS A 373 7.03 -4.72 27.84
C CYS A 373 7.49 -6.16 28.09
N ASN A 374 8.24 -6.41 29.16
CA ASN A 374 8.67 -7.76 29.54
C ASN A 374 7.47 -8.65 29.93
N GLY A 375 6.35 -8.08 30.39
CA GLY A 375 5.11 -8.82 30.64
C GLY A 375 4.51 -9.46 29.38
N VAL A 376 4.87 -8.97 28.19
CA VAL A 376 4.31 -9.41 26.88
C VAL A 376 5.09 -10.57 26.27
N VAL A 377 6.31 -10.88 26.76
CA VAL A 377 7.25 -11.86 26.16
C VAL A 377 6.62 -13.23 25.92
N ASN A 378 5.76 -13.69 26.83
CA ASN A 378 5.19 -15.04 26.78
C ASN A 378 4.04 -15.18 25.76
N GLU A 379 3.59 -14.08 25.15
CA GLU A 379 2.47 -14.04 24.21
C GLU A 379 2.85 -13.56 22.79
N LEU A 380 4.14 -13.29 22.54
CA LEU A 380 4.63 -13.04 21.18
C LEU A 380 4.62 -14.35 20.39
N ALA A 381 3.56 -14.58 19.65
CA ALA A 381 3.30 -15.81 18.91
C ALA A 381 4.03 -15.87 17.56
N GLU A 382 4.12 -17.08 16.98
CA GLU A 382 4.74 -17.33 15.68
C GLU A 382 4.00 -16.60 14.53
N PRO A 383 4.71 -16.23 13.44
CA PRO A 383 4.14 -15.50 12.33
C PRO A 383 2.91 -16.19 11.72
N VAL A 384 1.76 -15.51 11.82
CA VAL A 384 0.47 -15.94 11.26
C VAL A 384 0.27 -15.36 9.86
N GLU A 385 -0.59 -16.00 9.06
CA GLU A 385 -1.18 -15.36 7.89
C GLU A 385 -1.83 -14.01 8.25
N ARG A 386 -1.53 -13.00 7.43
CA ARG A 386 -2.09 -11.65 7.57
C ARG A 386 -3.16 -11.37 6.52
N THR A 387 -4.09 -10.48 6.85
CA THR A 387 -5.02 -9.90 5.87
C THR A 387 -4.24 -9.10 4.81
N PRO A 388 -4.78 -8.92 3.60
CA PRO A 388 -4.17 -8.03 2.61
C PRO A 388 -4.11 -6.58 3.11
N VAL A 389 -3.31 -5.74 2.43
CA VAL A 389 -3.21 -4.29 2.64
C VAL A 389 -3.41 -3.58 1.31
N ILE A 390 -4.15 -2.47 1.31
CA ILE A 390 -4.30 -1.60 0.14
C ILE A 390 -3.51 -0.31 0.39
N LEU A 391 -2.47 -0.09 -0.41
CA LEU A 391 -1.69 1.14 -0.43
C LEU A 391 -2.36 2.20 -1.32
N VAL A 392 -2.45 3.42 -0.81
CA VAL A 392 -2.77 4.62 -1.58
C VAL A 392 -1.53 5.51 -1.55
N LEU A 393 -0.82 5.56 -2.67
CA LEU A 393 0.49 6.19 -2.77
C LEU A 393 0.42 7.55 -3.45
N ASP A 394 1.16 8.51 -2.91
CA ASP A 394 1.33 9.81 -3.54
C ASP A 394 2.14 9.74 -4.84
N THR A 395 1.97 10.74 -5.70
CA THR A 395 2.69 10.88 -6.97
C THR A 395 4.21 10.94 -6.76
N GLU A 396 4.63 11.46 -5.61
CA GLU A 396 6.03 11.56 -5.20
C GLU A 396 6.65 10.22 -4.80
N VAL A 397 5.86 9.19 -4.46
CA VAL A 397 6.38 7.93 -3.90
C VAL A 397 5.93 6.66 -4.64
N GLN A 398 5.04 6.79 -5.62
CA GLN A 398 4.48 5.66 -6.37
C GLN A 398 5.51 4.83 -7.18
N MET A 399 6.70 5.35 -7.44
CA MET A 399 7.76 4.64 -8.17
C MET A 399 8.55 3.67 -7.30
N LEU A 400 8.48 3.82 -5.98
CA LEU A 400 9.21 2.97 -5.04
C LEU A 400 8.51 1.62 -4.89
N PRO A 401 9.27 0.50 -4.78
CA PRO A 401 8.69 -0.83 -4.61
C PRO A 401 8.41 -1.13 -3.13
N TRP A 402 7.47 -0.38 -2.53
CA TRP A 402 7.08 -0.48 -1.11
C TRP A 402 6.82 -1.92 -0.65
N GLU A 403 6.23 -2.74 -1.50
CA GLU A 403 5.93 -4.16 -1.26
C GLU A 403 7.17 -5.05 -1.03
N ASN A 404 8.37 -4.50 -1.22
CA ASN A 404 9.64 -5.23 -1.09
C ASN A 404 10.50 -4.72 0.08
N LEU A 405 9.99 -3.77 0.87
CA LEU A 405 10.57 -3.46 2.19
C LEU A 405 10.72 -4.77 2.99
N PRO A 406 11.84 -4.98 3.72
CA PRO A 406 12.09 -6.22 4.45
C PRO A 406 10.89 -6.78 5.23
N VAL A 407 10.17 -5.94 5.97
CA VAL A 407 8.99 -6.32 6.77
C VAL A 407 7.77 -6.71 5.91
N LEU A 408 7.70 -6.23 4.67
CA LEU A 408 6.55 -6.41 3.76
C LEU A 408 6.75 -7.49 2.69
N ARG A 409 7.93 -8.12 2.61
CA ARG A 409 8.24 -9.10 1.55
C ARG A 409 7.25 -10.26 1.45
N ASN A 410 6.59 -10.61 2.54
CA ASN A 410 5.58 -11.68 2.62
C ASN A 410 4.16 -11.14 2.84
N GLN A 411 3.94 -9.83 2.80
CA GLN A 411 2.63 -9.21 2.95
C GLN A 411 1.91 -9.16 1.60
N GLU A 412 0.65 -9.60 1.56
CA GLU A 412 -0.21 -9.42 0.40
C GLU A 412 -0.61 -7.94 0.28
N MET A 413 -0.30 -7.31 -0.85
CA MET A 413 -0.39 -5.85 -1.03
C MET A 413 -1.03 -5.50 -2.37
N TYR A 414 -1.83 -4.44 -2.37
CA TYR A 414 -2.45 -3.86 -3.56
C TYR A 414 -2.20 -2.35 -3.61
N ARG A 415 -2.17 -1.74 -4.80
CA ARG A 415 -2.07 -0.29 -5.00
C ARG A 415 -3.37 0.27 -5.55
N MET A 416 -3.85 1.36 -4.98
CA MET A 416 -5.01 2.09 -5.48
C MET A 416 -4.70 3.59 -5.62
N PRO A 417 -5.24 4.25 -6.66
CA PRO A 417 -4.95 5.67 -6.90
C PRO A 417 -5.65 6.60 -5.92
N SER A 418 -6.74 6.14 -5.28
CA SER A 418 -7.43 6.88 -4.23
C SER A 418 -8.30 5.94 -3.40
N VAL A 419 -8.68 6.39 -2.20
CA VAL A 419 -9.66 5.67 -1.36
C VAL A 419 -11.02 5.56 -2.05
N ARG A 420 -11.42 6.59 -2.81
CA ARG A 420 -12.67 6.57 -3.59
C ARG A 420 -12.66 5.49 -4.66
N SER A 421 -11.51 5.24 -5.28
CA SER A 421 -11.36 4.17 -6.27
C SER A 421 -11.54 2.79 -5.65
N ILE A 422 -11.15 2.59 -4.38
CA ILE A 422 -11.39 1.33 -3.63
C ILE A 422 -12.90 1.09 -3.55
N PHE A 423 -13.63 2.08 -3.06
CA PHE A 423 -15.10 2.00 -2.96
C PHE A 423 -15.75 1.71 -4.31
N LEU A 424 -15.31 2.38 -5.38
CA LEU A 424 -15.85 2.16 -6.73
C LEU A 424 -15.59 0.72 -7.24
N ALA A 425 -14.40 0.17 -6.99
CA ALA A 425 -14.07 -1.19 -7.40
C ALA A 425 -14.93 -2.23 -6.65
N LEU A 426 -15.15 -2.03 -5.36
CA LEU A 426 -15.94 -2.96 -4.52
C LEU A 426 -17.44 -2.88 -4.83
N THR A 427 -18.00 -1.67 -4.99
CA THR A 427 -19.43 -1.49 -5.31
C THR A 427 -19.82 -2.10 -6.67
N ARG A 428 -18.99 -1.90 -7.70
CA ARG A 428 -19.18 -2.55 -9.01
C ARG A 428 -19.26 -4.08 -8.90
N SER A 429 -18.51 -4.66 -7.97
CA SER A 429 -18.49 -6.11 -7.75
C SER A 429 -19.79 -6.63 -7.11
N THR A 430 -20.40 -5.84 -6.21
CA THR A 430 -21.65 -6.22 -5.51
C THR A 430 -22.89 -6.14 -6.38
N ASP A 431 -22.95 -5.25 -7.38
CA ASP A 431 -24.11 -5.10 -8.27
C ASP A 431 -24.30 -6.30 -9.23
N HIS A 432 -23.23 -7.06 -9.49
CA HIS A 432 -23.25 -8.27 -10.31
C HIS A 432 -23.67 -9.55 -9.55
N GLN A 433 -23.80 -9.49 -8.22
CA GLN A 433 -24.11 -10.63 -7.33
C GLN A 433 -25.48 -10.48 -6.64
N LYS A 434 -26.53 -10.14 -7.39
CA LYS A 434 -27.92 -9.99 -6.88
C LYS A 434 -28.71 -11.30 -6.76
N ASP A 435 -28.05 -12.46 -6.68
CA ASP A 435 -28.73 -13.72 -6.33
C ASP A 435 -28.60 -13.97 -4.81
N ALA A 436 -29.70 -13.66 -4.12
CA ALA A 436 -29.84 -13.80 -2.68
C ALA A 436 -29.69 -15.26 -2.20
N SER A 437 -28.71 -15.54 -1.35
CA SER A 437 -28.78 -16.52 -0.23
C SER A 437 -27.42 -16.90 0.39
N VAL A 438 -26.29 -16.35 -0.07
CA VAL A 438 -24.96 -16.66 0.49
C VAL A 438 -24.35 -15.37 1.06
N ILE A 439 -23.74 -15.46 2.25
CA ILE A 439 -22.88 -14.41 2.80
C ILE A 439 -21.65 -14.35 1.89
N ASP A 440 -21.75 -13.63 0.78
CA ASP A 440 -20.71 -13.56 -0.23
C ASP A 440 -19.52 -12.72 0.25
N PRO A 441 -18.29 -13.08 -0.18
CA PRO A 441 -17.10 -12.37 0.25
C PRO A 441 -17.12 -10.92 -0.25
N PRO A 442 -16.54 -9.96 0.51
CA PRO A 442 -16.59 -8.53 0.18
C PRO A 442 -15.73 -8.14 -1.06
N PHE A 443 -15.24 -9.12 -1.82
CA PHE A 443 -14.24 -8.94 -2.86
C PHE A 443 -14.69 -9.52 -4.20
N PRO A 444 -14.30 -8.90 -5.34
CA PRO A 444 -14.55 -9.46 -6.66
C PRO A 444 -14.02 -10.88 -6.80
N VAL A 445 -14.74 -11.70 -7.56
CA VAL A 445 -14.38 -13.11 -7.86
C VAL A 445 -14.15 -13.28 -9.34
N ILE A 446 -12.99 -13.83 -9.71
CA ILE A 446 -12.63 -14.16 -11.09
C ILE A 446 -12.41 -15.67 -11.25
N ASP A 447 -12.84 -16.19 -12.40
CA ASP A 447 -12.50 -17.54 -12.84
C ASP A 447 -11.19 -17.53 -13.64
N PRO A 448 -10.10 -18.14 -13.13
CA PRO A 448 -8.83 -18.19 -13.85
C PRO A 448 -8.91 -19.04 -15.13
N PHE A 449 -9.94 -19.87 -15.32
CA PHE A 449 -10.16 -20.65 -16.53
C PHE A 449 -10.95 -19.88 -17.60
N ASN A 450 -11.67 -18.82 -17.24
CA ASN A 450 -12.25 -17.87 -18.19
C ASN A 450 -11.20 -16.81 -18.59
N ALA A 451 -10.14 -17.25 -19.26
CA ALA A 451 -9.00 -16.42 -19.60
C ALA A 451 -8.83 -16.21 -21.12
N PHE A 452 -8.34 -15.02 -21.47
CA PHE A 452 -7.81 -14.71 -22.80
C PHE A 452 -6.33 -14.36 -22.72
N TYR A 453 -5.49 -14.94 -23.58
CA TYR A 453 -4.05 -14.64 -23.62
C TYR A 453 -3.61 -13.94 -24.91
N LEU A 454 -2.65 -13.04 -24.78
CA LEU A 454 -1.90 -12.42 -25.87
C LEU A 454 -0.40 -12.67 -25.62
N LEU A 455 0.15 -13.66 -26.32
CA LEU A 455 1.51 -14.16 -26.12
C LEU A 455 2.40 -13.81 -27.31
N ASN A 456 3.53 -13.16 -27.05
CA ASN A 456 4.49 -12.76 -28.08
C ASN A 456 3.85 -12.10 -29.33
N PRO A 457 3.01 -11.07 -29.19
CA PRO A 457 2.33 -10.45 -30.34
C PRO A 457 3.27 -9.77 -31.35
N GLY A 458 4.50 -9.45 -30.93
CA GLY A 458 5.55 -8.89 -31.80
C GLY A 458 6.37 -9.96 -32.55
N GLY A 459 6.21 -11.24 -32.20
CA GLY A 459 6.94 -12.35 -32.80
C GLY A 459 8.39 -12.50 -32.36
N ASP A 460 8.95 -11.58 -31.57
CA ASP A 460 10.38 -11.53 -31.22
C ASP A 460 10.73 -12.17 -29.86
N LEU A 461 9.74 -12.44 -29.00
CA LEU A 461 9.90 -13.11 -27.71
C LEU A 461 9.75 -14.63 -27.82
N ILE A 462 10.61 -15.26 -28.63
CA ILE A 462 10.54 -16.69 -28.96
C ILE A 462 10.65 -17.57 -27.69
N SER A 463 11.60 -17.27 -26.80
CA SER A 463 11.79 -18.06 -25.56
C SER A 463 10.57 -18.00 -24.65
N THR A 464 9.93 -16.82 -24.53
CA THR A 464 8.71 -16.65 -23.73
C THR A 464 7.54 -17.39 -24.36
N GLN A 465 7.41 -17.36 -25.69
CA GLN A 465 6.39 -18.13 -26.39
C GLN A 465 6.57 -19.63 -26.15
N GLU A 466 7.79 -20.16 -26.27
CA GLU A 466 8.08 -21.58 -26.02
C GLU A 466 7.76 -22.00 -24.58
N GLU A 467 7.99 -21.13 -23.60
CA GLU A 467 7.72 -21.42 -22.18
C GLU A 467 6.21 -21.55 -21.88
N PHE A 468 5.36 -20.75 -22.54
CA PHE A 468 3.95 -20.62 -22.18
C PHE A 468 2.94 -21.20 -23.19
N ASP A 469 3.27 -21.30 -24.48
CA ASP A 469 2.30 -21.68 -25.52
C ASP A 469 1.67 -23.06 -25.24
N GLN A 470 2.48 -24.06 -24.89
CA GLN A 470 1.97 -25.39 -24.55
C GLN A 470 1.12 -25.36 -23.26
N LEU A 471 1.52 -24.55 -22.27
CA LEU A 471 0.78 -24.43 -21.01
C LEU A 471 -0.61 -23.84 -21.26
N PHE A 472 -0.71 -22.76 -22.04
CA PHE A 472 -1.97 -22.09 -22.32
C PHE A 472 -2.90 -22.95 -23.18
N ARG A 473 -2.35 -23.69 -24.15
CA ARG A 473 -3.10 -24.70 -24.92
C ARG A 473 -3.66 -25.81 -24.06
N ASN A 474 -2.89 -26.29 -23.07
CA ASN A 474 -3.35 -27.36 -22.17
C ASN A 474 -4.53 -26.93 -21.28
N TYR A 475 -4.66 -25.64 -20.99
CA TYR A 475 -5.81 -25.08 -20.25
C TYR A 475 -6.97 -24.67 -21.18
N GLU A 476 -6.86 -24.90 -22.49
CA GLU A 476 -7.87 -24.56 -23.50
C GLU A 476 -8.26 -23.06 -23.48
N TRP A 477 -7.35 -22.19 -23.04
CA TRP A 477 -7.58 -20.75 -23.05
C TRP A 477 -7.65 -20.21 -24.47
N LYS A 478 -8.49 -19.19 -24.68
CA LYS A 478 -8.55 -18.47 -25.96
C LYS A 478 -7.39 -17.48 -26.03
N GLY A 479 -6.82 -17.27 -27.20
CA GLY A 479 -5.75 -16.29 -27.34
C GLY A 479 -4.99 -16.36 -28.66
N ASN A 480 -4.02 -15.47 -28.78
CA ASN A 480 -3.11 -15.37 -29.92
C ASN A 480 -1.66 -15.54 -29.45
N ALA A 481 -0.86 -16.26 -30.25
CA ALA A 481 0.54 -16.54 -29.96
C ALA A 481 1.40 -16.28 -31.21
N GLY A 482 2.35 -15.35 -31.11
CA GLY A 482 3.27 -14.99 -32.20
C GLY A 482 2.75 -13.91 -33.15
N ASP A 483 1.49 -13.50 -33.02
CA ASP A 483 0.84 -12.46 -33.82
C ASP A 483 -0.13 -11.62 -32.97
N ALA A 484 -0.37 -10.39 -33.40
CA ALA A 484 -1.29 -9.48 -32.73
C ALA A 484 -2.68 -9.54 -33.39
N PRO A 485 -3.76 -9.78 -32.61
CA PRO A 485 -5.13 -9.63 -33.10
C PRO A 485 -5.48 -8.14 -33.29
N THR A 486 -6.66 -7.89 -33.84
CA THR A 486 -7.19 -6.52 -34.00
C THR A 486 -7.47 -5.86 -32.65
N ALA A 487 -7.48 -4.53 -32.61
CA ALA A 487 -7.81 -3.79 -31.39
C ALA A 487 -9.24 -4.10 -30.92
N GLU A 488 -10.18 -4.31 -31.85
CA GLU A 488 -11.57 -4.69 -31.58
C GLU A 488 -11.67 -6.06 -30.90
N GLU A 489 -10.90 -7.04 -31.36
CA GLU A 489 -10.84 -8.37 -30.74
C GLU A 489 -10.28 -8.29 -29.31
N LEU A 490 -9.26 -7.46 -29.07
CA LEU A 490 -8.73 -7.24 -27.73
C LEU A 490 -9.73 -6.55 -26.79
N VAL A 491 -10.45 -5.55 -27.28
CA VAL A 491 -11.52 -4.88 -26.51
C VAL A 491 -12.62 -5.88 -26.15
N LEU A 492 -13.01 -6.77 -27.08
CA LEU A 492 -13.95 -7.85 -26.81
C LEU A 492 -13.40 -8.88 -25.83
N ALA A 493 -12.12 -9.23 -25.94
CA ALA A 493 -11.46 -10.14 -25.02
C ALA A 493 -11.46 -9.59 -23.58
N LEU A 494 -11.04 -8.33 -23.41
CA LEU A 494 -11.03 -7.62 -22.12
C LEU A 494 -12.43 -7.50 -21.50
N ARG A 495 -13.48 -7.37 -22.31
CA ARG A 495 -14.86 -7.26 -21.83
C ARG A 495 -15.49 -8.59 -21.42
N ASN A 496 -15.16 -9.67 -22.14
CA ASN A 496 -15.91 -10.93 -22.08
C ASN A 496 -15.21 -12.05 -21.29
N HIS A 497 -13.99 -11.83 -20.82
CA HIS A 497 -13.25 -12.80 -20.00
C HIS A 497 -13.00 -12.24 -18.59
N ASP A 498 -12.75 -13.14 -17.64
CA ASP A 498 -12.46 -12.77 -16.25
C ASP A 498 -10.97 -12.43 -16.07
N LEU A 499 -10.11 -13.04 -16.89
CA LEU A 499 -8.66 -12.90 -16.82
C LEU A 499 -8.06 -12.61 -18.21
N PHE A 500 -7.21 -11.59 -18.30
CA PHE A 500 -6.44 -11.23 -19.48
C PHE A 500 -4.94 -11.40 -19.19
N LEU A 501 -4.27 -12.23 -19.99
CA LEU A 501 -2.86 -12.56 -19.83
C LEU A 501 -2.06 -11.96 -20.99
N TYR A 502 -1.17 -11.02 -20.70
CA TYR A 502 -0.32 -10.38 -21.70
C TYR A 502 1.15 -10.69 -21.45
N PHE A 503 1.83 -11.23 -22.46
CA PHE A 503 3.26 -11.55 -22.44
C PHE A 503 3.90 -10.93 -23.68
N GLY A 504 4.48 -9.74 -23.51
CA GLY A 504 4.92 -8.91 -24.63
C GLY A 504 5.69 -7.66 -24.20
N HIS A 505 5.99 -6.77 -25.14
CA HIS A 505 6.69 -5.52 -24.86
C HIS A 505 5.78 -4.44 -24.30
N GLY A 506 6.22 -3.78 -23.23
CA GLY A 506 5.46 -2.68 -22.64
C GLY A 506 4.19 -3.18 -21.96
N SER A 507 3.12 -2.40 -22.06
CA SER A 507 1.81 -2.71 -21.47
C SER A 507 0.78 -3.25 -22.48
N GLY A 508 1.20 -3.48 -23.72
CA GLY A 508 0.28 -3.80 -24.83
C GLY A 508 -0.44 -2.58 -25.41
N SER A 509 -0.08 -1.36 -25.00
CA SER A 509 -0.67 -0.09 -25.47
C SER A 509 -0.56 0.13 -26.99
N GLN A 510 0.38 -0.54 -27.64
CA GLN A 510 0.54 -0.55 -29.09
C GLN A 510 -0.52 -1.37 -29.84
N TYR A 511 -1.21 -2.29 -29.15
CA TYR A 511 -2.26 -3.14 -29.72
C TYR A 511 -3.66 -2.66 -29.32
N VAL A 512 -3.80 -2.16 -28.08
CA VAL A 512 -5.04 -1.53 -27.59
C VAL A 512 -4.69 -0.32 -26.73
N SER A 513 -5.14 0.87 -27.16
CA SER A 513 -4.80 2.10 -26.45
C SER A 513 -5.57 2.22 -25.12
N GLY A 514 -4.98 2.86 -24.12
CA GLY A 514 -5.65 3.10 -22.83
C GLY A 514 -7.00 3.82 -22.97
N LYS A 515 -7.15 4.71 -23.95
CA LYS A 515 -8.42 5.39 -24.25
C LYS A 515 -9.52 4.47 -24.76
N GLU A 516 -9.16 3.39 -25.46
CA GLU A 516 -10.14 2.38 -25.88
C GLU A 516 -10.54 1.50 -24.70
N ILE A 517 -9.59 1.15 -23.83
CA ILE A 517 -9.85 0.41 -22.59
C ILE A 517 -10.79 1.21 -21.68
N GLU A 518 -10.54 2.51 -21.48
CA GLU A 518 -11.34 3.41 -20.63
C GLU A 518 -12.81 3.55 -21.07
N LYS A 519 -13.17 3.15 -22.30
CA LYS A 519 -14.57 3.14 -22.76
C LYS A 519 -15.35 1.92 -22.26
N LEU A 520 -14.66 0.91 -21.72
CA LEU A 520 -15.30 -0.28 -21.16
C LEU A 520 -15.96 0.06 -19.82
N ASP A 521 -17.11 -0.55 -19.57
CA ASP A 521 -17.78 -0.49 -18.26
C ASP A 521 -17.44 -1.71 -17.37
N ASN A 522 -16.86 -2.76 -17.98
CA ASN A 522 -16.38 -3.97 -17.32
C ASN A 522 -15.11 -4.45 -18.04
N CYS A 523 -14.09 -4.79 -17.27
CA CYS A 523 -12.77 -5.18 -17.79
C CYS A 523 -12.21 -6.33 -16.96
N ALA A 524 -11.58 -7.29 -17.64
CA ALA A 524 -10.93 -8.44 -17.02
C ALA A 524 -9.88 -8.03 -15.98
N ALA A 525 -9.65 -8.90 -14.99
CA ALA A 525 -8.40 -8.83 -14.25
C ALA A 525 -7.23 -9.06 -15.22
N ALA A 526 -6.09 -8.41 -15.02
CA ALA A 526 -5.00 -8.44 -16.00
C ALA A 526 -3.64 -8.82 -15.39
N LEU A 527 -2.89 -9.64 -16.11
CA LEU A 527 -1.48 -9.92 -15.87
C LEU A 527 -0.68 -9.35 -17.05
N LEU A 528 0.00 -8.21 -16.87
CA LEU A 528 0.71 -7.48 -17.91
C LEU A 528 2.23 -7.69 -17.80
N MET A 529 2.74 -8.81 -18.32
CA MET A 529 4.15 -9.21 -18.25
C MET A 529 4.96 -8.61 -19.39
N GLY A 530 5.27 -7.32 -19.25
CA GLY A 530 6.17 -6.59 -20.13
C GLY A 530 6.93 -5.49 -19.40
N CYS A 531 8.01 -4.98 -20.00
CA CYS A 531 8.83 -3.92 -19.41
C CYS A 531 8.01 -2.67 -19.10
N SER A 532 8.12 -2.14 -17.88
CA SER A 532 7.48 -0.87 -17.49
C SER A 532 5.96 -0.84 -17.72
N SER A 533 5.29 -2.00 -17.72
CA SER A 533 3.85 -2.12 -17.98
C SER A 533 2.99 -1.48 -16.89
N GLY A 534 3.52 -1.41 -15.67
CA GLY A 534 2.90 -0.87 -14.47
C GLY A 534 3.36 0.54 -14.10
N THR A 535 4.28 1.12 -14.87
CA THR A 535 4.84 2.43 -14.58
C THR A 535 3.80 3.53 -14.72
N LEU A 536 3.76 4.43 -13.75
CA LEU A 536 2.94 5.64 -13.79
C LEU A 536 3.84 6.84 -14.13
N HIS A 537 3.53 7.53 -15.23
CA HIS A 537 4.31 8.64 -15.75
C HIS A 537 3.79 9.98 -15.22
N CYS A 538 4.67 10.75 -14.58
CA CYS A 538 4.38 12.12 -14.16
C CYS A 538 4.70 13.11 -15.28
N LYS A 539 3.76 14.00 -15.59
CA LYS A 539 3.95 15.07 -16.58
C LYS A 539 3.87 16.42 -15.87
N GLY A 540 4.98 16.88 -15.29
CA GLY A 540 4.97 18.10 -14.45
C GLY A 540 3.96 17.96 -13.30
N ALA A 541 3.08 18.96 -13.15
CA ALA A 541 2.05 18.99 -12.11
C ALA A 541 0.75 18.25 -12.47
N TYR A 542 0.66 17.59 -13.63
CA TYR A 542 -0.52 16.82 -14.01
C TYR A 542 -0.55 15.47 -13.29
N ALA A 543 -1.77 14.97 -13.03
CA ALA A 543 -1.99 13.64 -12.48
C ALA A 543 -1.26 12.56 -13.32
N PRO A 544 -0.68 11.55 -12.65
CA PRO A 544 0.11 10.54 -13.34
C PRO A 544 -0.76 9.71 -14.28
N GLN A 545 -0.15 9.23 -15.36
CA GLN A 545 -0.81 8.41 -16.37
C GLN A 545 -0.09 7.07 -16.52
N GLY A 546 -0.85 5.99 -16.66
CA GLY A 546 -0.29 4.68 -16.97
C GLY A 546 -1.38 3.66 -17.23
N THR A 547 -1.02 2.59 -17.93
CA THR A 547 -1.96 1.55 -18.36
C THR A 547 -2.76 0.93 -17.21
N PRO A 548 -2.18 0.64 -16.02
CA PRO A 548 -2.97 0.10 -14.91
C PRO A 548 -4.16 0.99 -14.54
N LEU A 549 -4.01 2.33 -14.61
CA LEU A 549 -5.11 3.25 -14.30
C LEU A 549 -6.24 3.14 -15.33
N SER A 550 -5.94 3.00 -16.62
CA SER A 550 -6.94 2.80 -17.67
C SER A 550 -7.75 1.51 -17.44
N TYR A 551 -7.10 0.41 -17.04
CA TYR A 551 -7.78 -0.84 -16.67
C TYR A 551 -8.67 -0.68 -15.44
N LEU A 552 -8.18 -0.02 -14.37
CA LEU A 552 -8.99 0.24 -13.17
C LEU A 552 -10.21 1.14 -13.48
N PHE A 553 -10.03 2.17 -14.31
CA PHE A 553 -11.16 3.03 -14.75
C PHE A 553 -12.23 2.22 -15.48
N ALA A 554 -11.79 1.30 -16.33
CA ALA A 554 -12.61 0.36 -17.09
C ALA A 554 -13.30 -0.72 -16.25
N GLY A 555 -13.08 -0.74 -14.93
CA GLY A 555 -13.72 -1.71 -14.02
C GLY A 555 -12.91 -2.98 -13.76
N SER A 556 -11.64 -3.02 -14.16
CA SER A 556 -10.76 -4.15 -13.81
C SER A 556 -10.61 -4.26 -12.28
N PRO A 557 -10.83 -5.45 -11.68
CA PRO A 557 -10.70 -5.62 -10.24
C PRO A 557 -9.24 -5.67 -9.77
N SER A 558 -8.33 -6.12 -10.63
CA SER A 558 -6.89 -6.20 -10.34
C SER A 558 -6.03 -6.26 -11.61
N VAL A 559 -4.87 -5.60 -11.57
CA VAL A 559 -3.88 -5.53 -12.64
C VAL A 559 -2.48 -5.73 -12.06
N ILE A 560 -1.83 -6.85 -12.40
CA ILE A 560 -0.43 -7.10 -12.03
C ILE A 560 0.47 -6.64 -13.17
N ALA A 561 1.42 -5.75 -12.88
CA ALA A 561 2.25 -5.11 -13.89
C ALA A 561 3.62 -4.68 -13.32
N ASN A 562 4.60 -4.42 -14.19
CA ASN A 562 5.99 -4.16 -13.84
C ASN A 562 6.29 -2.66 -13.71
N LEU A 563 6.88 -2.22 -12.59
CA LEU A 563 7.25 -0.82 -12.36
C LEU A 563 8.39 -0.29 -13.25
N TRP A 564 9.26 -1.18 -13.74
CA TRP A 564 10.39 -0.85 -14.61
C TRP A 564 10.75 -2.01 -15.56
N ASP A 565 11.78 -1.82 -16.39
CA ASP A 565 12.24 -2.79 -17.38
C ASP A 565 12.76 -4.10 -16.76
N VAL A 566 12.33 -5.23 -17.31
CA VAL A 566 12.65 -6.59 -16.83
C VAL A 566 13.24 -7.46 -17.93
N SER A 567 13.97 -8.51 -17.58
CA SER A 567 14.43 -9.51 -18.55
C SER A 567 13.40 -10.63 -18.72
N ASP A 568 13.22 -11.06 -19.97
CA ASP A 568 12.35 -12.16 -20.42
C ASP A 568 12.42 -13.40 -19.50
N LYS A 569 13.60 -14.00 -19.35
CA LYS A 569 13.73 -15.28 -18.64
C LYS A 569 13.43 -15.21 -17.15
N ASP A 570 13.59 -14.06 -16.50
CA ASP A 570 13.31 -13.95 -15.06
C ASP A 570 11.85 -13.53 -14.80
N ILE A 571 11.26 -12.68 -15.67
CA ILE A 571 9.83 -12.39 -15.56
C ILE A 571 8.96 -13.60 -15.94
N ASP A 572 9.44 -14.47 -16.84
CA ASP A 572 8.79 -15.73 -17.16
C ASP A 572 8.79 -16.69 -15.96
N ARG A 573 9.89 -16.73 -15.18
CA ARG A 573 9.95 -17.50 -13.92
C ARG A 573 8.93 -17.01 -12.89
N PHE A 574 8.85 -15.69 -12.72
CA PHE A 574 7.84 -15.06 -11.87
C PHE A 574 6.43 -15.47 -12.32
N SER A 575 6.14 -15.26 -13.60
CA SER A 575 4.81 -15.49 -14.17
C SER A 575 4.39 -16.96 -14.06
N LYS A 576 5.31 -17.89 -14.32
CA LYS A 576 5.07 -19.32 -14.17
C LYS A 576 4.78 -19.70 -12.72
N ALA A 577 5.56 -19.18 -11.77
CA ALA A 577 5.33 -19.43 -10.35
C ALA A 577 3.95 -18.91 -9.90
N LEU A 578 3.58 -17.70 -10.34
CA LEU A 578 2.30 -17.08 -10.04
C LEU A 578 1.12 -17.83 -10.66
N LEU A 579 1.17 -18.14 -11.97
CA LEU A 579 0.12 -18.89 -12.66
C LEU A 579 -0.06 -20.28 -12.06
N ASN A 580 1.02 -20.98 -11.72
CA ASN A 580 0.94 -22.27 -11.03
C ASN A 580 0.17 -22.16 -9.71
N SER A 581 0.37 -21.09 -8.93
CA SER A 581 -0.35 -20.87 -7.68
C SER A 581 -1.86 -20.64 -7.88
N TRP A 582 -2.24 -19.98 -8.99
CA TRP A 582 -3.63 -19.72 -9.32
C TRP A 582 -4.35 -21.00 -9.77
N LEU A 583 -3.67 -21.84 -10.55
CA LEU A 583 -4.27 -22.97 -11.28
C LEU A 583 -4.19 -24.32 -10.55
N GLN A 584 -3.20 -24.53 -9.67
CA GLN A 584 -3.09 -25.80 -8.93
C GLN A 584 -4.20 -25.92 -7.88
N GLU A 585 -5.17 -26.81 -7.98
CA GLU A 585 -6.16 -27.01 -6.90
C GLU A 585 -5.48 -27.56 -5.61
N ASN A 586 -5.15 -26.73 -4.62
CA ASN A 586 -4.58 -27.23 -3.37
C ASN A 586 -5.69 -27.81 -2.50
N VAL A 587 -5.95 -29.11 -2.70
CA VAL A 587 -6.69 -29.99 -1.80
C VAL A 587 -6.14 -29.93 -0.35
N THR A 588 -4.93 -29.43 -0.14
CA THR A 588 -4.26 -29.29 1.17
C THR A 588 -4.83 -28.18 2.06
N ALA A 589 -5.32 -27.05 1.51
CA ALA A 589 -5.87 -25.96 2.34
C ALA A 589 -7.26 -26.29 2.89
N ALA A 590 -8.07 -27.00 2.12
CA ALA A 590 -9.41 -27.47 2.55
C ALA A 590 -9.35 -28.56 3.64
N LYS A 591 -8.26 -29.35 3.70
CA LYS A 591 -8.10 -30.46 4.65
C LYS A 591 -7.83 -30.02 6.09
N ASN A 592 -7.26 -28.83 6.30
CA ASN A 592 -6.85 -28.38 7.64
C ASN A 592 -7.90 -27.53 8.35
N CYS A 593 -9.01 -27.20 7.69
CA CYS A 593 -10.09 -26.45 8.30
C CYS A 593 -11.19 -27.40 8.82
N SER A 594 -11.25 -27.56 10.14
CA SER A 594 -12.26 -28.35 10.83
C SER A 594 -13.70 -27.81 10.66
N LYS A 595 -13.86 -26.52 10.36
CA LYS A 595 -15.16 -25.86 10.11
C LYS A 595 -15.68 -25.98 8.68
N CYS A 596 -14.81 -26.26 7.71
CA CYS A 596 -15.10 -26.29 6.27
C CYS A 596 -15.44 -27.68 5.72
N CYS A 597 -15.06 -28.71 6.47
CA CYS A 597 -15.17 -30.11 6.08
C CYS A 597 -16.58 -30.71 5.94
N PRO A 598 -17.72 -30.09 6.36
CA PRO A 598 -19.02 -30.73 6.13
C PRO A 598 -19.43 -30.74 4.65
N LEU A 599 -19.15 -29.66 3.90
CA LEU A 599 -19.63 -29.47 2.52
C LEU A 599 -18.85 -30.31 1.50
N THR A 600 -17.57 -30.59 1.76
CA THR A 600 -16.74 -31.43 0.89
C THR A 600 -17.13 -32.91 0.94
N LYS A 601 -17.69 -33.38 2.06
CA LYS A 601 -18.15 -34.78 2.19
C LYS A 601 -19.45 -35.08 1.46
N GLU A 602 -20.30 -34.08 1.24
CA GLU A 602 -21.52 -34.26 0.43
C GLU A 602 -21.21 -34.37 -1.06
N PHE A 603 -20.24 -33.61 -1.58
CA PHE A 603 -19.80 -33.73 -2.99
C PHE A 603 -19.06 -35.03 -3.28
N GLU A 604 -18.25 -35.54 -2.34
CA GLU A 604 -17.60 -36.85 -2.48
C GLU A 604 -18.58 -38.03 -2.49
N SER A 605 -19.80 -37.84 -1.94
CA SER A 605 -20.83 -38.89 -1.90
C SER A 605 -21.66 -39.01 -3.19
N MET A 606 -21.49 -38.10 -4.15
CA MET A 606 -22.27 -38.07 -5.41
C MET A 606 -21.51 -38.54 -6.66
N THR A 607 -20.30 -39.09 -6.52
CA THR A 607 -19.62 -39.69 -7.67
C THR A 607 -20.27 -41.02 -8.05
N ILE A 608 -20.85 -41.02 -9.24
CA ILE A 608 -21.61 -42.08 -9.89
C ILE A 608 -20.87 -43.42 -9.87
N ALA A 609 -21.60 -44.47 -9.50
CA ALA A 609 -21.17 -45.87 -9.50
C ALA A 609 -20.72 -46.32 -10.91
N ALA A 610 -19.41 -46.44 -11.12
CA ALA A 610 -18.85 -47.30 -12.14
C ALA A 610 -18.82 -48.74 -11.61
N LYS A 611 -19.61 -49.61 -12.25
CA LYS A 611 -19.58 -51.07 -12.03
C LYS A 611 -18.17 -51.58 -12.31
N ASP A 612 -17.57 -52.24 -11.33
CA ASP A 612 -16.60 -53.28 -11.63
C ASP A 612 -16.75 -54.48 -10.70
N ASN A 613 -16.82 -55.64 -11.34
CA ASN A 613 -17.01 -56.94 -10.73
C ASN A 613 -15.72 -57.43 -10.08
N GLY A 614 -15.78 -57.87 -8.83
CA GLY A 614 -14.90 -58.96 -8.38
C GLY A 614 -14.28 -58.85 -6.99
N ARG A 615 -14.78 -59.74 -6.12
CA ARG A 615 -14.10 -60.43 -5.01
C ARG A 615 -13.94 -59.69 -3.66
N SER A 616 -14.75 -60.22 -2.75
CA SER A 616 -14.77 -60.11 -1.29
C SER A 616 -13.42 -60.22 -0.57
N ARG A 617 -13.24 -59.40 0.48
CA ARG A 617 -12.69 -59.86 1.76
C ARG A 617 -13.17 -59.02 2.95
N ARG A 618 -13.77 -59.72 3.92
CA ARG A 618 -14.29 -59.25 5.21
C ARG A 618 -13.15 -58.94 6.21
N LYS A 619 -13.36 -57.92 7.06
CA LYS A 619 -13.06 -57.80 8.52
C LYS A 619 -13.61 -56.42 8.95
N GLY A 620 -14.68 -56.28 9.75
CA GLY A 620 -14.80 -56.61 11.19
C GLY A 620 -13.97 -55.60 12.02
N SER A 621 -14.52 -54.53 12.60
CA SER A 621 -15.10 -54.56 13.96
C SER A 621 -15.63 -53.17 14.42
N ARG A 622 -16.91 -53.14 14.84
CA ARG A 622 -17.55 -52.48 16.00
C ARG A 622 -17.11 -51.09 16.51
N SER A 623 -18.00 -50.11 16.25
CA SER A 623 -18.74 -49.26 17.21
C SER A 623 -18.03 -48.47 18.34
N ARG A 624 -18.26 -47.15 18.36
CA ARG A 624 -19.03 -46.47 19.43
C ARG A 624 -19.55 -45.12 18.96
N LYS A 625 -20.88 -45.01 18.83
CA LYS A 625 -21.62 -43.74 18.81
C LYS A 625 -21.62 -43.20 20.24
N GLN A 626 -21.13 -41.98 20.44
CA GLN A 626 -21.56 -41.15 21.56
C GLN A 626 -22.36 -39.99 20.99
N GLN A 627 -23.66 -40.01 21.29
CA GLN A 627 -24.52 -38.85 21.20
C GLN A 627 -24.07 -37.85 22.26
N GLN A 628 -23.67 -36.65 21.83
CA GLN A 628 -23.71 -35.47 22.67
C GLN A 628 -24.42 -34.38 21.87
N THR A 629 -25.68 -34.19 22.23
CA THR A 629 -26.47 -32.98 22.03
C THR A 629 -25.75 -31.82 22.68
N VAL A 630 -25.33 -30.83 21.88
CA VAL A 630 -24.99 -29.48 22.35
C VAL A 630 -25.75 -28.50 21.45
N GLU A 631 -26.33 -27.52 22.11
CA GLU A 631 -27.41 -26.64 21.69
C GLU A 631 -27.05 -25.72 20.52
N MET A 632 -28.04 -25.44 19.68
CA MET A 632 -27.99 -24.41 18.65
C MET A 632 -27.89 -23.02 19.31
N GLY A 633 -26.69 -22.44 19.28
CA GLY A 633 -26.47 -21.00 19.42
C GLY A 633 -26.02 -20.44 18.06
N GLY A 634 -26.88 -19.64 17.43
CA GLY A 634 -26.66 -19.08 16.10
C GLY A 634 -25.59 -18.00 16.07
N SER A 635 -24.50 -18.29 15.35
CA SER A 635 -23.63 -17.32 14.69
C SER A 635 -22.74 -18.12 13.73
N SER A 636 -23.23 -18.31 12.50
CA SER A 636 -22.44 -18.95 11.44
C SER A 636 -21.43 -17.94 10.89
N SER A 637 -20.37 -17.64 11.63
CA SER A 637 -19.20 -17.00 11.04
C SER A 637 -18.51 -18.06 10.18
N CYS A 638 -18.70 -17.95 8.87
CA CYS A 638 -17.98 -18.77 7.90
C CYS A 638 -16.49 -18.55 8.14
N CYS A 639 -15.77 -19.65 8.36
CA CYS A 639 -14.32 -19.65 8.53
C CYS A 639 -13.65 -19.01 7.31
N ASN A 640 -12.68 -18.11 7.55
CA ASN A 640 -11.90 -17.39 6.55
C ASN A 640 -10.81 -18.26 5.89
N CYS A 641 -11.11 -19.54 5.71
CA CYS A 641 -10.20 -20.56 5.20
C CYS A 641 -9.90 -20.38 3.70
N GLY A 642 -8.76 -19.77 3.37
CA GLY A 642 -8.07 -20.08 2.11
C GLY A 642 -8.80 -19.73 0.80
N HIS A 643 -9.58 -18.65 0.75
CA HIS A 643 -9.88 -18.04 -0.55
C HIS A 643 -8.59 -17.46 -1.12
N ARG A 644 -8.07 -18.11 -2.17
CA ARG A 644 -6.90 -17.62 -2.88
C ARG A 644 -7.21 -16.29 -3.51
N ARG A 645 -6.34 -15.31 -3.32
CA ARG A 645 -6.44 -14.03 -4.03
C ARG A 645 -5.33 -13.90 -5.04
N ILE A 646 -5.57 -13.06 -6.04
CA ILE A 646 -4.66 -12.85 -7.17
C ILE A 646 -3.24 -12.46 -6.72
N ALA A 647 -3.13 -11.68 -5.64
CA ALA A 647 -1.83 -11.24 -5.12
C ALA A 647 -1.23 -12.14 -4.03
N SER A 648 -1.94 -13.15 -3.51
CA SER A 648 -1.50 -13.92 -2.33
C SER A 648 -0.15 -14.61 -2.50
N HIS A 649 0.22 -14.98 -3.74
CA HIS A 649 1.48 -15.67 -4.04
C HIS A 649 2.49 -14.83 -4.82
N ILE A 650 2.29 -13.50 -4.88
CA ILE A 650 3.26 -12.63 -5.55
C ILE A 650 4.62 -12.74 -4.87
N SER A 651 4.68 -12.78 -3.53
CA SER A 651 5.92 -12.90 -2.76
C SER A 651 6.71 -14.17 -3.08
N GLU A 652 6.05 -15.33 -3.19
CA GLU A 652 6.66 -16.57 -3.69
C GLU A 652 7.16 -16.42 -5.12
N ALA A 653 6.36 -15.81 -5.99
CA ALA A 653 6.73 -15.60 -7.38
C ALA A 653 7.97 -14.69 -7.53
N ARG A 654 8.13 -13.66 -6.67
CA ARG A 654 9.36 -12.82 -6.64
C ARG A 654 10.61 -13.67 -6.39
N ARG A 655 10.51 -14.63 -5.45
CA ARG A 655 11.60 -15.54 -5.08
C ARG A 655 11.96 -16.55 -6.18
N ALA A 656 11.08 -16.74 -7.17
CA ALA A 656 11.36 -17.59 -8.32
C ALA A 656 12.32 -16.94 -9.34
N CYS A 657 12.45 -15.61 -9.33
CA CYS A 657 13.42 -14.89 -10.16
C CYS A 657 14.85 -15.17 -9.68
N ARG A 658 15.82 -15.16 -10.61
CA ARG A 658 17.25 -15.17 -10.22
C ARG A 658 17.66 -13.86 -9.56
N LEU A 659 17.08 -12.75 -10.02
CA LEU A 659 17.21 -11.43 -9.41
C LEU A 659 15.90 -11.08 -8.66
N PRO A 660 15.71 -11.57 -7.42
CA PRO A 660 14.44 -11.45 -6.70
C PRO A 660 14.04 -10.02 -6.37
N LEU A 661 14.98 -9.06 -6.43
CA LEU A 661 14.70 -7.64 -6.25
C LEU A 661 14.70 -6.91 -7.59
N MET A 662 15.80 -6.92 -8.36
CA MET A 662 15.80 -6.14 -9.63
C MET A 662 14.72 -6.56 -10.62
N ILE A 663 14.35 -7.83 -10.64
CA ILE A 663 13.25 -8.32 -11.48
C ILE A 663 12.04 -8.64 -10.61
N GLY A 664 12.22 -9.44 -9.55
CA GLY A 664 11.11 -9.88 -8.71
C GLY A 664 10.39 -8.76 -7.96
N ALA A 665 11.03 -7.62 -7.67
CA ALA A 665 10.38 -6.48 -7.03
C ALA A 665 9.62 -5.56 -8.00
N SER A 666 9.81 -5.72 -9.32
CA SER A 666 9.14 -4.90 -10.34
C SER A 666 7.64 -5.18 -10.43
N PRO A 667 7.15 -6.45 -10.38
CA PRO A 667 5.73 -6.75 -10.32
C PRO A 667 5.03 -6.18 -9.07
N VAL A 668 4.01 -5.36 -9.31
CA VAL A 668 3.07 -4.83 -8.33
C VAL A 668 1.63 -5.10 -8.77
N CYS A 669 0.71 -5.21 -7.80
CA CYS A 669 -0.71 -5.42 -8.06
C CYS A 669 -1.47 -4.11 -7.83
N TYR A 670 -2.08 -3.55 -8.87
CA TYR A 670 -3.04 -2.46 -8.76
C TYR A 670 -4.45 -3.03 -8.63
N GLY A 671 -5.32 -2.42 -7.81
CA GLY A 671 -6.71 -2.87 -7.64
C GLY A 671 -7.08 -3.19 -6.20
N VAL A 672 -8.09 -4.04 -6.03
CA VAL A 672 -8.57 -4.50 -4.73
C VAL A 672 -8.33 -6.00 -4.58
N PRO A 673 -8.28 -6.53 -3.33
CA PRO A 673 -8.26 -7.97 -3.10
C PRO A 673 -9.29 -8.67 -3.99
N THR A 674 -8.83 -9.62 -4.81
CA THR A 674 -9.66 -10.29 -5.82
C THR A 674 -9.49 -11.79 -5.68
N ILE A 675 -10.60 -12.48 -5.44
CA ILE A 675 -10.64 -13.93 -5.20
C ILE A 675 -10.54 -14.67 -6.53
N ILE A 676 -9.68 -15.70 -6.55
CA ILE A 676 -9.53 -16.62 -7.67
C ILE A 676 -10.21 -17.93 -7.32
N ARG A 677 -11.26 -18.28 -8.08
CA ARG A 677 -11.97 -19.55 -7.96
C ARG A 677 -12.70 -19.85 -9.27
N LYS A 678 -12.71 -21.13 -9.67
CA LYS A 678 -13.52 -21.61 -10.79
C LYS A 678 -15.00 -21.27 -10.56
N LYS A 679 -15.66 -20.65 -11.56
CA LYS A 679 -17.07 -20.26 -11.48
C LYS A 679 -18.00 -21.40 -11.86
#